data_AF-A0A2E7UMY3-F1
#
_entry.id   AF-A0A2E7UMY3-F1
#
_cell.length_a   1.000
_cell.length_b   1.000
_cell.length_c   1.000
_cell.angle_alpha   90.00
_cell.angle_beta   90.00
_cell.angle_gamma   90.00
#
_symmetry.space_group_name_H-M   'P 1'
#
loop_
_entity.id
_entity.type
_entity.pdbx_description
1 polymer ?
#
loop_
_entity_poly.entity_id
_entity_poly.type
_entity_poly.pdbx_seq_one_letter_code
_entity_poly.pdbx_strand_id
1 'polypeptide(L)'
;MSFDADILVENGLKEGLRLESILEAVQSRLERTRSEPTLAPPPTPATVEDTVIWMEEHREADHEQLVDLPTPHPVPKRPPRMHGLSRYDDLGVIGLGGMGEVRRVRDRRLGRVLAFKVIHAPALNRTSIVSRFLEEAQVTAQLQHPGIIPIHDLGTLPDGRLWFTMKEVSGQTFGEIIDEVHAESQTRWKQSPSGWTLRRLVDALRQVCEAVAYAHSRGVVHRDLKPDNIMVGSHGEVLVLDWGLAKVLDRLARAADQELGPVQTTRSREDAHHTQVGQVAGTPAYMPPEQALGLVDEIDARSDVYSLGALLYQVLSGRSPYQGRDAYAVLEQVRNHPPASLHGNTRALEAHRLRQAPDDLSATGPALPPSLVMACERAMARSPEDRFESAAGLAAELQAWLDGARRNDEARVVVARAKSKQPEATALRVRAAALLEDAAALLDGIEPWRPDDHKLPGWQKQDQAAALYRQAELAELERVHLLQGSLIHAPDLPEAHAALADHHRAEHAAAEAERRDTTRAETLLRHHVVALPEGHTERTDHLAYLRGHGALTLTTDPPGAEVLLHRYELQNRRLVPHFVRSLGTTPLHKVSIPRGSYLCLLKHPDRAVVRYPVSIGRGEHWHGVAPNGHEPNAIPLPKPTELGPDDCYIPAGWFQCGGDPDLTESLSARRFWVDGRVFRRFPVTNRQYLDFLDALVQTGRTEEALRHAPRERAGTAGEAGALIVAFDGTRFHLRPDADGDIWEPDVPVCMVNWHGARAYAAWEAHRTGQPWRLPGELAWEKAARGVDGRFYPWGDGFDPSWACGRLSHPGRILPQPVGAFPVDVSPYGVHDLAGSMCDWCLDAFLPEGPPTRSALATEASHRSEAVAGDTTYRVSRGGAWYNTPQVMRVSNRNGVDPAFRLNAIGFRLARSYP
;
A
#
# COMPACT_ATOMS: atom_id res chain seq x y z
N MET A 1 -34.71 -3.60 -24.99
CA MET A 1 -34.52 -2.64 -26.10
C MET A 1 -33.72 -1.42 -25.63
N SER A 2 -32.47 -1.58 -25.18
CA SER A 2 -31.64 -0.41 -24.80
C SER A 2 -30.13 -0.70 -24.83
N PHE A 3 -29.66 -1.54 -25.75
CA PHE A 3 -28.22 -1.77 -25.93
C PHE A 3 -27.79 -1.48 -27.39
N ASP A 4 -28.62 -1.87 -28.37
CA ASP A 4 -28.33 -1.60 -29.78
C ASP A 4 -28.54 -0.15 -30.22
N ALA A 5 -29.37 0.63 -29.51
CA ALA A 5 -29.63 2.04 -29.87
C ALA A 5 -28.46 2.94 -29.48
N ASP A 6 -27.85 2.69 -28.33
CA ASP A 6 -26.73 3.51 -27.82
C ASP A 6 -25.47 3.29 -28.66
N ILE A 7 -25.24 2.05 -29.13
CA ILE A 7 -24.14 1.73 -30.05
C ILE A 7 -24.30 2.44 -31.40
N LEU A 8 -25.54 2.56 -31.90
CA LEU A 8 -25.80 3.24 -33.17
C LEU A 8 -25.57 4.75 -33.08
N VAL A 9 -25.95 5.35 -31.95
CA VAL A 9 -25.75 6.78 -31.69
C VAL A 9 -24.27 7.09 -31.50
N GLU A 10 -23.54 6.26 -30.76
CA GLU A 10 -22.12 6.46 -30.49
C GLU A 10 -21.27 6.31 -31.76
N ASN A 11 -21.61 5.37 -32.65
CA ASN A 11 -20.91 5.19 -33.91
C ASN A 11 -21.22 6.28 -34.93
N GLY A 12 -22.49 6.72 -35.05
CA GLY A 12 -22.87 7.79 -35.96
C GLY A 12 -22.22 9.14 -35.63
N LEU A 13 -22.08 9.45 -34.33
CA LEU A 13 -21.39 10.66 -33.87
C LEU A 13 -19.87 10.61 -34.13
N LYS A 14 -19.26 9.42 -34.01
CA LYS A 14 -17.84 9.19 -34.35
C LYS A 14 -17.56 9.33 -35.85
N GLU A 15 -18.56 9.07 -36.70
CA GLU A 15 -18.46 9.23 -38.15
C GLU A 15 -18.86 10.63 -38.66
N GLY A 16 -19.11 11.58 -37.74
CA GLY A 16 -19.37 12.99 -38.08
C GLY A 16 -20.79 13.26 -38.62
N LEU A 17 -21.71 12.32 -38.44
CA LEU A 17 -23.12 12.49 -38.82
C LEU A 17 -23.83 13.40 -37.81
N ARG A 18 -24.75 14.24 -38.30
CA ARG A 18 -25.55 15.10 -37.43
C ARG A 18 -26.56 14.28 -36.63
N LEU A 19 -26.76 14.66 -35.37
CA LEU A 19 -27.63 13.96 -34.42
C LEU A 19 -29.05 13.75 -34.96
N GLU A 20 -29.57 14.72 -35.71
CA GLU A 20 -30.88 14.66 -36.37
C GLU A 20 -30.97 13.48 -37.36
N SER A 21 -29.93 13.25 -38.16
CA SER A 21 -29.87 12.16 -39.14
C SER A 21 -29.71 10.78 -38.48
N ILE A 22 -29.03 10.73 -37.34
CA ILE A 22 -28.86 9.52 -36.53
C ILE A 22 -30.19 9.14 -35.88
N LEU A 23 -30.93 10.12 -35.35
CA LEU A 23 -32.23 9.92 -34.73
C LEU A 23 -33.28 9.51 -35.75
N GLU A 24 -33.30 10.10 -36.96
CA GLU A 24 -34.17 9.65 -38.06
C GLU A 24 -33.88 8.20 -38.47
N ALA A 25 -32.61 7.78 -38.50
CA ALA A 25 -32.23 6.40 -38.83
C ALA A 25 -32.65 5.39 -37.74
N VAL A 26 -32.53 5.76 -36.47
CA VAL A 26 -32.99 4.95 -35.32
C VAL A 26 -34.52 4.84 -35.32
N GLN A 27 -35.22 5.94 -35.62
CA GLN A 27 -36.68 5.99 -35.64
C GLN A 27 -37.27 5.21 -36.83
N SER A 28 -36.67 5.31 -38.02
CA SER A 28 -37.03 4.51 -39.20
C SER A 28 -36.81 3.00 -38.98
N ARG A 29 -35.78 2.63 -38.20
CA ARG A 29 -35.48 1.22 -37.87
C ARG A 29 -36.45 0.65 -36.83
N LEU A 30 -36.90 1.47 -35.88
CA LEU A 30 -37.93 1.13 -34.89
C LEU A 30 -39.33 1.03 -35.53
N GLU A 31 -39.61 1.82 -36.56
CA GLU A 31 -40.85 1.74 -37.33
C GLU A 31 -40.88 0.49 -38.23
N ARG A 32 -39.75 0.13 -38.86
CA ARG A 32 -39.62 -1.14 -39.62
C ARG A 32 -39.79 -2.40 -38.75
N THR A 33 -39.41 -2.36 -37.47
CA THR A 33 -39.60 -3.50 -36.56
C THR A 33 -41.04 -3.65 -36.04
N ARG A 34 -41.89 -2.63 -36.22
CA ARG A 34 -43.31 -2.66 -35.82
C ARG A 34 -44.26 -3.08 -36.94
N SER A 35 -43.79 -3.19 -38.19
CA SER A 35 -44.64 -3.45 -39.35
C SER A 35 -44.07 -4.51 -40.30
N GLU A 36 -43.82 -5.74 -39.83
CA GLU A 36 -43.70 -6.89 -40.73
C GLU A 36 -44.41 -8.13 -40.13
N PRO A 37 -45.20 -8.86 -40.93
CA PRO A 37 -45.88 -10.08 -40.49
C PRO A 37 -44.92 -11.28 -40.46
N THR A 38 -45.08 -12.12 -39.45
CA THR A 38 -44.44 -13.44 -39.30
C THR A 38 -44.57 -14.29 -40.57
N LEU A 39 -43.43 -14.62 -41.18
CA LEU A 39 -43.28 -15.62 -42.26
C LEU A 39 -42.40 -16.79 -41.79
N ALA A 40 -42.72 -17.96 -42.33
CA ALA A 40 -42.35 -19.32 -41.94
C ALA A 40 -40.84 -19.64 -41.81
N PRO A 41 -40.47 -20.72 -41.08
CA PRO A 41 -39.08 -21.14 -40.91
C PRO A 41 -38.49 -21.85 -42.17
N PRO A 42 -37.15 -21.80 -42.38
CA PRO A 42 -36.45 -22.49 -43.46
C PRO A 42 -36.20 -23.98 -43.15
N PRO A 43 -35.78 -24.81 -44.15
CA PRO A 43 -35.98 -26.25 -44.12
C PRO A 43 -34.95 -27.00 -43.27
N THR A 44 -35.41 -28.09 -42.66
CA THR A 44 -34.63 -29.16 -42.03
C THR A 44 -33.64 -29.81 -43.00
N PRO A 45 -32.36 -29.97 -42.62
CA PRO A 45 -31.54 -31.09 -43.06
C PRO A 45 -31.81 -32.32 -42.17
N ALA A 46 -31.67 -33.48 -42.79
CA ALA A 46 -32.02 -34.78 -42.26
C ALA A 46 -31.16 -35.25 -41.07
N THR A 47 -31.79 -36.13 -40.30
CA THR A 47 -31.33 -37.04 -39.26
C THR A 47 -29.93 -37.64 -39.45
N VAL A 48 -29.11 -37.59 -38.38
CA VAL A 48 -28.20 -38.67 -37.99
C VAL A 48 -28.30 -38.82 -36.47
N GLU A 49 -28.60 -40.04 -36.05
CA GLU A 49 -28.61 -40.50 -34.65
C GLU A 49 -27.22 -40.31 -34.03
N ASP A 50 -27.15 -39.87 -32.78
CA ASP A 50 -26.01 -40.26 -31.95
C ASP A 50 -26.42 -40.54 -30.51
N THR A 51 -26.00 -41.73 -30.12
CA THR A 51 -26.21 -42.45 -28.88
C THR A 51 -25.20 -41.94 -27.85
N VAL A 52 -25.64 -41.50 -26.68
CA VAL A 52 -24.73 -41.37 -25.53
C VAL A 52 -24.80 -42.65 -24.70
N ILE A 53 -23.68 -43.36 -24.79
CA ILE A 53 -23.29 -44.58 -24.10
C ILE A 53 -22.89 -44.20 -22.67
N TRP A 54 -23.41 -44.92 -21.68
CA TRP A 54 -22.86 -44.93 -20.33
C TRP A 54 -21.76 -46.00 -20.27
N MET A 55 -20.50 -45.57 -20.13
CA MET A 55 -19.36 -46.44 -19.84
C MET A 55 -19.25 -46.64 -18.33
N GLU A 56 -19.55 -47.87 -17.87
CA GLU A 56 -19.05 -48.42 -16.62
C GLU A 56 -17.72 -49.13 -16.90
N GLU A 57 -16.75 -48.98 -16.02
CA GLU A 57 -15.51 -49.75 -16.13
C GLU A 57 -14.89 -50.09 -14.77
N HIS A 58 -14.53 -51.37 -14.68
CA HIS A 58 -13.64 -52.07 -13.74
C HIS A 58 -14.22 -52.45 -12.35
N ARG A 59 -14.07 -53.68 -11.83
CA ARG A 59 -12.96 -54.66 -12.02
C ARG A 59 -13.34 -56.08 -11.53
N GLU A 60 -12.72 -57.10 -12.14
CA GLU A 60 -12.87 -58.55 -11.91
C GLU A 60 -12.32 -59.08 -10.56
N ALA A 61 -12.90 -60.20 -10.08
CA ALA A 61 -12.19 -61.28 -9.38
C ALA A 61 -12.98 -62.61 -9.45
N ASP A 62 -12.25 -63.69 -9.76
CA ASP A 62 -12.67 -65.05 -10.13
C ASP A 62 -13.26 -65.94 -9.01
N HIS A 63 -14.22 -66.83 -9.36
CA HIS A 63 -14.06 -68.30 -9.49
C HIS A 63 -15.40 -69.07 -9.47
N GLU A 64 -15.67 -69.73 -10.61
CA GLU A 64 -16.14 -71.11 -10.84
C GLU A 64 -17.46 -71.73 -10.31
N GLN A 65 -18.10 -72.42 -11.28
CA GLN A 65 -18.97 -73.62 -11.27
C GLN A 65 -20.52 -73.51 -11.33
N LEU A 66 -21.01 -73.63 -12.58
CA LEU A 66 -22.06 -74.53 -13.12
C LEU A 66 -23.35 -74.78 -12.30
N VAL A 67 -24.53 -74.44 -12.87
CA VAL A 67 -25.47 -75.35 -13.58
C VAL A 67 -26.75 -74.57 -13.99
N ASP A 68 -27.21 -74.89 -15.20
CA ASP A 68 -28.36 -74.43 -16.02
C ASP A 68 -29.74 -74.40 -15.33
N LEU A 69 -30.54 -73.32 -15.50
CA LEU A 69 -32.00 -73.20 -15.30
C LEU A 69 -32.54 -71.89 -15.98
N PRO A 70 -33.84 -71.78 -16.31
CA PRO A 70 -34.34 -71.38 -17.63
C PRO A 70 -34.47 -69.87 -17.86
N THR A 71 -34.57 -69.51 -19.15
CA THR A 71 -34.73 -68.17 -19.72
C THR A 71 -35.64 -67.21 -18.93
N PRO A 72 -35.18 -65.98 -18.61
CA PRO A 72 -36.03 -64.95 -18.05
C PRO A 72 -36.83 -64.22 -19.16
N HIS A 73 -38.09 -63.94 -18.87
CA HIS A 73 -38.97 -63.09 -19.68
C HIS A 73 -38.37 -61.70 -19.95
N PRO A 74 -38.66 -61.07 -21.10
CA PRO A 74 -38.12 -59.75 -21.42
C PRO A 74 -38.70 -58.68 -20.48
N VAL A 75 -37.82 -57.98 -19.78
CA VAL A 75 -38.14 -56.77 -19.01
C VAL A 75 -38.33 -55.61 -20.00
N PRO A 76 -39.45 -54.87 -19.99
CA PRO A 76 -39.67 -53.78 -20.94
C PRO A 76 -38.79 -52.57 -20.60
N LYS A 77 -37.98 -52.14 -21.58
CA LYS A 77 -37.23 -50.87 -21.60
C LYS A 77 -38.18 -49.68 -21.87
N ARG A 78 -38.97 -49.31 -20.87
CA ARG A 78 -39.63 -48.01 -20.59
C ARG A 78 -40.84 -48.30 -19.67
N PRO A 79 -41.02 -47.58 -18.55
CA PRO A 79 -42.21 -47.76 -17.72
C PRO A 79 -43.47 -47.45 -18.55
N PRO A 80 -44.52 -48.30 -18.51
CA PRO A 80 -45.73 -48.09 -19.29
C PRO A 80 -46.39 -46.76 -18.94
N ARG A 81 -47.05 -46.12 -19.93
CA ARG A 81 -47.88 -44.93 -19.70
C ARG A 81 -49.00 -45.29 -18.72
N MET A 82 -49.32 -44.37 -17.81
CA MET A 82 -50.45 -44.57 -16.92
C MET A 82 -51.76 -44.39 -17.68
N HIS A 83 -52.52 -45.47 -17.82
CA HIS A 83 -53.84 -45.46 -18.44
C HIS A 83 -54.93 -45.24 -17.38
N GLY A 84 -56.00 -44.50 -17.71
CA GLY A 84 -57.15 -44.28 -16.82
C GLY A 84 -57.14 -42.99 -15.98
N LEU A 85 -56.19 -42.08 -16.19
CA LEU A 85 -56.18 -40.74 -15.58
C LEU A 85 -57.12 -39.79 -16.36
N SER A 86 -58.40 -39.73 -16.00
CA SER A 86 -59.39 -38.90 -16.73
C SER A 86 -59.08 -37.39 -16.73
N ARG A 87 -58.30 -36.90 -15.74
CA ARG A 87 -57.91 -35.48 -15.57
C ARG A 87 -56.48 -35.15 -15.99
N TYR A 88 -55.56 -36.12 -15.90
CA TYR A 88 -54.12 -35.86 -16.05
C TYR A 88 -53.54 -36.60 -17.25
N ASP A 89 -52.90 -35.88 -18.17
CA ASP A 89 -52.17 -36.51 -19.28
C ASP A 89 -50.74 -36.83 -18.81
N ASP A 90 -50.35 -38.11 -18.84
CA ASP A 90 -49.01 -38.58 -18.49
C ASP A 90 -47.97 -38.21 -19.56
N LEU A 91 -47.01 -37.36 -19.19
CA LEU A 91 -45.94 -36.86 -20.04
C LEU A 91 -44.61 -37.61 -19.82
N GLY A 92 -44.58 -38.63 -18.96
CA GLY A 92 -43.41 -39.49 -18.71
C GLY A 92 -42.83 -39.36 -17.31
N VAL A 93 -41.96 -40.31 -16.96
CA VAL A 93 -41.27 -40.35 -15.65
C VAL A 93 -40.17 -39.29 -15.60
N ILE A 94 -40.10 -38.54 -14.50
CA ILE A 94 -39.08 -37.53 -14.22
C ILE A 94 -38.23 -37.85 -12.98
N GLY A 95 -38.62 -38.85 -12.19
CA GLY A 95 -37.81 -39.36 -11.08
C GLY A 95 -38.28 -40.73 -10.61
N LEU A 96 -37.34 -41.55 -10.12
CA LEU A 96 -37.62 -42.87 -9.53
C LEU A 96 -37.05 -42.87 -8.11
N GLY A 97 -37.90 -43.12 -7.11
CA GLY A 97 -37.50 -43.18 -5.70
C GLY A 97 -37.85 -44.51 -5.03
N GLY A 98 -37.43 -44.69 -3.79
CA GLY A 98 -37.63 -45.94 -3.04
C GLY A 98 -39.07 -46.22 -2.62
N MET A 99 -39.90 -45.18 -2.42
CA MET A 99 -41.32 -45.32 -2.06
C MET A 99 -42.28 -45.15 -3.24
N GLY A 100 -41.81 -44.63 -4.38
CA GLY A 100 -42.66 -44.34 -5.52
C GLY A 100 -41.91 -43.78 -6.73
N GLU A 101 -42.65 -43.50 -7.80
CA GLU A 101 -42.16 -42.81 -9.00
C GLU A 101 -42.77 -41.41 -9.10
N VAL A 102 -42.02 -40.45 -9.64
CA VAL A 102 -42.50 -39.10 -9.95
C VAL A 102 -42.62 -38.97 -11.46
N ARG A 103 -43.80 -38.60 -11.93
CA ARG A 103 -44.11 -38.43 -13.36
C ARG A 103 -44.47 -36.98 -13.64
N ARG A 104 -44.14 -36.51 -14.83
CA ARG A 104 -44.63 -35.23 -15.36
C ARG A 104 -46.03 -35.44 -15.91
N VAL A 105 -46.99 -34.61 -15.50
CA VAL A 105 -48.36 -34.69 -16.03
C VAL A 105 -48.89 -33.32 -16.42
N ARG A 106 -49.83 -33.27 -17.37
CA ARG A 106 -50.62 -32.07 -17.67
C ARG A 106 -52.01 -32.18 -17.04
N ASP A 107 -52.33 -31.28 -16.12
CA ASP A 107 -53.68 -31.11 -15.60
C ASP A 107 -54.55 -30.47 -16.69
N ARG A 108 -55.47 -31.26 -17.28
CA ARG A 108 -56.32 -30.81 -18.40
C ARG A 108 -57.35 -29.78 -17.98
N ARG A 109 -57.70 -29.71 -16.70
CA ARG A 109 -58.71 -28.76 -16.21
C ARG A 109 -58.11 -27.37 -16.00
N LEU A 110 -56.89 -27.32 -15.47
CA LEU A 110 -56.20 -26.06 -15.14
C LEU A 110 -55.16 -25.66 -16.19
N GLY A 111 -54.90 -26.50 -17.19
CA GLY A 111 -53.98 -26.23 -18.29
C GLY A 111 -52.51 -26.12 -17.88
N ARG A 112 -52.11 -26.71 -16.74
CA ARG A 112 -50.76 -26.59 -16.17
C ARG A 112 -50.03 -27.93 -16.11
N VAL A 113 -48.70 -27.87 -16.11
CA VAL A 113 -47.85 -29.06 -15.94
C VAL A 113 -47.46 -29.20 -14.47
N LEU A 114 -47.53 -30.42 -13.95
CA LEU A 114 -47.32 -30.77 -12.55
C LEU A 114 -46.40 -31.98 -12.42
N ALA A 115 -45.76 -32.11 -11.26
CA ALA A 115 -45.15 -33.36 -10.83
C ALA A 115 -46.21 -34.22 -10.12
N PHE A 116 -46.27 -35.51 -10.47
CA PHE A 116 -47.26 -36.49 -10.04
C PHE A 116 -46.53 -37.67 -9.39
N LYS A 117 -46.48 -37.70 -8.05
CA LYS A 117 -45.81 -38.76 -7.29
C LYS A 117 -46.80 -39.90 -7.07
N VAL A 118 -46.39 -41.13 -7.38
CA VAL A 118 -47.20 -42.35 -7.26
C VAL A 118 -46.46 -43.37 -6.43
N ILE A 119 -47.14 -43.95 -5.44
CA ILE A 119 -46.55 -45.02 -4.62
C ILE A 119 -46.31 -46.29 -5.45
N HIS A 120 -45.20 -47.00 -5.22
CA HIS A 120 -44.94 -48.28 -5.91
C HIS A 120 -45.95 -49.35 -5.50
N ALA A 121 -46.42 -50.17 -6.44
CA ALA A 121 -47.43 -51.21 -6.15
C ALA A 121 -47.03 -52.17 -5.00
N PRO A 122 -45.77 -52.65 -4.90
CA PRO A 122 -45.33 -53.49 -3.77
C PRO A 122 -45.37 -52.79 -2.40
N ALA A 123 -45.34 -51.45 -2.38
CA ALA A 123 -45.35 -50.67 -1.15
C ALA A 123 -46.75 -50.51 -0.54
N LEU A 124 -47.83 -50.76 -1.30
CA LEU A 124 -49.21 -50.72 -0.81
C LEU A 124 -49.50 -51.73 0.31
N ASN A 125 -48.78 -52.86 0.32
CA ASN A 125 -48.94 -53.92 1.32
C ASN A 125 -48.19 -53.61 2.63
N ARG A 126 -47.50 -52.47 2.73
CA ARG A 126 -46.74 -52.05 3.92
C ARG A 126 -47.38 -50.80 4.52
N THR A 127 -48.20 -50.99 5.56
CA THR A 127 -48.95 -49.92 6.24
C THR A 127 -48.07 -48.73 6.65
N SER A 128 -46.81 -49.00 7.04
CA SER A 128 -45.84 -47.96 7.41
C SER A 128 -45.40 -47.06 6.24
N ILE A 129 -45.29 -47.61 5.02
CA ILE A 129 -44.89 -46.85 3.82
C ILE A 129 -46.09 -46.05 3.29
N VAL A 130 -47.28 -46.66 3.27
CA VAL A 130 -48.53 -45.99 2.89
C VAL A 130 -48.83 -44.81 3.83
N SER A 131 -48.65 -45.01 5.13
CA SER A 131 -48.85 -43.95 6.13
C SER A 131 -47.88 -42.79 5.91
N ARG A 132 -46.58 -43.07 5.71
CA ARG A 132 -45.58 -42.02 5.40
C ARG A 132 -45.90 -41.25 4.12
N PHE A 133 -46.37 -41.93 3.07
CA PHE A 133 -46.74 -41.29 1.81
C PHE A 133 -47.93 -40.32 1.97
N LEU A 134 -48.95 -40.71 2.75
CA LEU A 134 -50.09 -39.85 3.07
C LEU A 134 -49.69 -38.70 4.02
N GLU A 135 -48.83 -38.97 5.01
CA GLU A 135 -48.30 -37.96 5.92
C GLU A 135 -47.48 -36.91 5.18
N GLU A 136 -46.59 -37.31 4.26
CA GLU A 136 -45.83 -36.40 3.40
C GLU A 136 -46.78 -35.45 2.66
N ALA A 137 -47.84 -36.01 2.05
CA ALA A 137 -48.81 -35.23 1.30
C ALA A 137 -49.59 -34.25 2.18
N GLN A 138 -50.06 -34.72 3.36
CA GLN A 138 -50.86 -33.93 4.29
C GLN A 138 -50.06 -32.83 4.98
N VAL A 139 -48.85 -33.13 5.45
CA VAL A 139 -47.97 -32.17 6.12
C VAL A 139 -47.57 -31.08 5.14
N THR A 140 -47.06 -31.45 3.97
CA THR A 140 -46.59 -30.49 2.96
C THR A 140 -47.73 -29.60 2.46
N ALA A 141 -48.94 -30.14 2.23
CA ALA A 141 -50.09 -29.35 1.78
C ALA A 141 -50.54 -28.29 2.82
N GLN A 142 -50.29 -28.51 4.10
CA GLN A 142 -50.65 -27.59 5.19
C GLN A 142 -49.56 -26.53 5.47
N LEU A 143 -48.40 -26.64 4.84
CA LEU A 143 -47.29 -25.70 4.96
C LEU A 143 -47.34 -24.70 3.79
N GLN A 144 -47.93 -23.53 4.02
CA GLN A 144 -48.11 -22.48 3.01
C GLN A 144 -46.99 -21.45 3.12
N HIS A 145 -45.85 -21.73 2.47
CA HIS A 145 -44.68 -20.85 2.44
C HIS A 145 -44.02 -20.85 1.05
N PRO A 146 -43.52 -19.71 0.54
CA PRO A 146 -42.91 -19.65 -0.79
C PRO A 146 -41.70 -20.58 -0.97
N GLY A 147 -41.00 -20.90 0.12
CA GLY A 147 -39.86 -21.82 0.15
C GLY A 147 -40.20 -23.30 0.38
N ILE A 148 -41.48 -23.68 0.38
CA ILE A 148 -41.94 -25.07 0.55
C ILE A 148 -42.73 -25.48 -0.68
N ILE A 149 -42.46 -26.69 -1.21
CA ILE A 149 -43.14 -27.17 -2.41
C ILE A 149 -44.66 -27.31 -2.20
N PRO A 150 -45.52 -26.63 -2.98
CA PRO A 150 -46.96 -26.74 -2.78
C PRO A 150 -47.49 -28.06 -3.36
N ILE A 151 -48.28 -28.76 -2.56
CA ILE A 151 -49.10 -29.90 -2.98
C ILE A 151 -50.48 -29.40 -3.42
N HIS A 152 -50.97 -29.93 -4.54
CA HIS A 152 -52.18 -29.45 -5.20
C HIS A 152 -53.36 -30.41 -5.15
N ASP A 153 -53.11 -31.73 -5.09
CA ASP A 153 -54.17 -32.74 -5.10
C ASP A 153 -53.63 -34.08 -4.59
N LEU A 154 -54.51 -34.92 -4.07
CA LEU A 154 -54.23 -36.27 -3.54
C LEU A 154 -55.37 -37.21 -3.96
N GLY A 155 -55.03 -38.42 -4.41
CA GLY A 155 -56.05 -39.40 -4.76
C GLY A 155 -55.53 -40.82 -4.91
N THR A 156 -56.38 -41.67 -5.50
CA THR A 156 -56.10 -43.08 -5.74
C THR A 156 -56.26 -43.37 -7.23
N LEU A 157 -55.37 -44.20 -7.78
CA LEU A 157 -55.44 -44.71 -9.13
C LEU A 157 -56.47 -45.85 -9.23
N PRO A 158 -56.95 -46.18 -10.45
CA PRO A 158 -57.85 -47.32 -10.64
C PRO A 158 -57.30 -48.67 -10.16
N ASP A 159 -55.99 -48.81 -10.06
CA ASP A 159 -55.28 -50.01 -9.57
C ASP A 159 -55.02 -49.98 -8.05
N GLY A 160 -55.55 -49.00 -7.32
CA GLY A 160 -55.43 -48.88 -5.87
C GLY A 160 -54.18 -48.12 -5.38
N ARG A 161 -53.24 -47.75 -6.26
CA ARG A 161 -52.07 -46.96 -5.88
C ARG A 161 -52.43 -45.52 -5.50
N LEU A 162 -51.82 -45.01 -4.44
CA LEU A 162 -51.97 -43.61 -4.02
C LEU A 162 -51.08 -42.69 -4.85
N TRP A 163 -51.57 -41.48 -5.09
CA TRP A 163 -50.84 -40.43 -5.80
C TRP A 163 -51.12 -39.06 -5.23
N PHE A 164 -50.16 -38.14 -5.33
CA PHE A 164 -50.40 -36.71 -5.13
C PHE A 164 -49.70 -35.88 -6.20
N THR A 165 -50.21 -34.67 -6.43
CA THR A 165 -49.61 -33.69 -7.36
C THR A 165 -48.98 -32.53 -6.63
N MET A 166 -47.87 -32.04 -7.16
CA MET A 166 -47.15 -30.87 -6.67
C MET A 166 -46.63 -30.03 -7.84
N LYS A 167 -46.14 -28.82 -7.54
CA LYS A 167 -45.50 -27.97 -8.55
C LYS A 167 -44.36 -28.73 -9.25
N GLU A 168 -44.31 -28.70 -10.58
CA GLU A 168 -43.10 -29.11 -11.32
C GLU A 168 -42.06 -28.00 -11.18
N VAL A 169 -40.88 -28.33 -10.63
CA VAL A 169 -39.77 -27.38 -10.49
C VAL A 169 -38.81 -27.58 -11.65
N SER A 170 -38.72 -26.56 -12.51
CA SER A 170 -37.71 -26.52 -13.57
C SER A 170 -36.46 -25.85 -13.01
N GLY A 171 -35.44 -26.61 -12.65
CA GLY A 171 -34.29 -26.12 -11.92
C GLY A 171 -33.25 -27.20 -11.61
N GLN A 172 -32.24 -26.85 -10.82
CA GLN A 172 -31.19 -27.75 -10.34
C GLN A 172 -31.37 -28.03 -8.85
N THR A 173 -30.87 -29.16 -8.40
CA THR A 173 -30.73 -29.44 -6.96
C THR A 173 -29.66 -28.53 -6.36
N PHE A 174 -29.76 -28.26 -5.06
CA PHE A 174 -28.77 -27.44 -4.38
C PHE A 174 -27.37 -28.09 -4.40
N GLY A 175 -27.30 -29.42 -4.43
CA GLY A 175 -26.05 -30.18 -4.54
C GLY A 175 -25.31 -29.91 -5.85
N GLU A 176 -26.01 -29.99 -6.98
CA GLU A 176 -25.45 -29.70 -8.31
C GLU A 176 -24.88 -28.28 -8.39
N ILE A 177 -25.56 -27.30 -7.77
CA ILE A 177 -25.12 -25.91 -7.76
C ILE A 177 -23.87 -25.72 -6.88
N ILE A 178 -23.82 -26.38 -5.71
CA ILE A 178 -22.63 -26.36 -4.86
C ILE A 178 -21.43 -26.94 -5.63
N ASP A 179 -21.61 -28.08 -6.29
CA ASP A 179 -20.53 -28.73 -7.04
C ASP A 179 -20.03 -27.83 -8.19
N GLU A 180 -20.94 -27.16 -8.91
CA GLU A 180 -20.59 -26.22 -9.98
C GLU A 180 -19.73 -25.05 -9.46
N VAL A 181 -20.11 -24.43 -8.33
CA VAL A 181 -19.36 -23.31 -7.75
C VAL A 181 -17.98 -23.76 -7.26
N HIS A 182 -17.88 -24.95 -6.67
CA HIS A 182 -16.63 -25.50 -6.17
C HIS A 182 -15.69 -25.97 -7.27
N ALA A 183 -16.21 -26.43 -8.41
CA ALA A 183 -15.41 -26.80 -9.58
C ALA A 183 -14.59 -25.60 -10.10
N GLU A 184 -15.18 -24.40 -10.08
CA GLU A 184 -14.54 -23.15 -10.52
C GLU A 184 -13.69 -22.46 -9.44
N SER A 185 -13.99 -22.71 -8.16
CA SER A 185 -13.42 -22.00 -7.01
C SER A 185 -12.24 -22.73 -6.36
N GLN A 186 -11.33 -23.32 -7.15
CA GLN A 186 -10.24 -24.16 -6.63
C GLN A 186 -9.24 -23.42 -5.73
N THR A 187 -8.90 -22.16 -6.05
CA THR A 187 -7.92 -21.35 -5.28
C THR A 187 -8.54 -20.10 -4.65
N ARG A 188 -9.62 -19.57 -5.23
CA ARG A 188 -10.37 -18.42 -4.73
C ARG A 188 -11.84 -18.54 -5.16
N TRP A 189 -12.75 -17.98 -4.37
CA TRP A 189 -14.17 -17.93 -4.73
C TRP A 189 -14.37 -17.21 -6.06
N LYS A 190 -15.07 -17.85 -6.99
CA LYS A 190 -15.42 -17.30 -8.31
C LYS A 190 -16.90 -17.49 -8.60
N GLN A 191 -17.36 -16.78 -9.62
CA GLN A 191 -18.67 -16.97 -10.20
C GLN A 191 -18.64 -18.18 -11.15
N SER A 192 -19.62 -19.08 -11.03
CA SER A 192 -19.80 -20.22 -11.93
C SER A 192 -20.34 -19.81 -13.31
N PRO A 193 -20.28 -20.67 -14.34
CA PRO A 193 -20.87 -20.40 -15.65
C PRO A 193 -22.36 -20.04 -15.61
N SER A 194 -23.14 -20.69 -14.73
CA SER A 194 -24.56 -20.38 -14.53
C SER A 194 -24.80 -19.15 -13.62
N GLY A 195 -23.72 -18.46 -13.21
CA GLY A 195 -23.76 -17.20 -12.47
C GLY A 195 -23.86 -17.35 -10.96
N TRP A 196 -23.63 -18.55 -10.40
CA TRP A 196 -23.66 -18.78 -8.95
C TRP A 196 -22.37 -18.34 -8.27
N THR A 197 -22.50 -17.83 -7.05
CA THR A 197 -21.39 -17.42 -6.19
C THR A 197 -21.63 -17.96 -4.78
N LEU A 198 -20.60 -17.95 -3.93
CA LEU A 198 -20.77 -18.28 -2.50
C LEU A 198 -21.89 -17.45 -1.86
N ARG A 199 -21.99 -16.16 -2.20
CA ARG A 199 -23.06 -15.28 -1.70
C ARG A 199 -24.45 -15.80 -2.06
N ARG A 200 -24.64 -16.23 -3.31
CA ARG A 200 -25.93 -16.78 -3.77
C ARG A 200 -26.24 -18.13 -3.11
N LEU A 201 -25.22 -18.99 -2.90
CA LEU A 201 -25.38 -20.24 -2.16
C LEU A 201 -25.83 -19.98 -0.71
N VAL A 202 -25.18 -19.05 -0.03
CA VAL A 202 -25.53 -18.66 1.35
C VAL A 202 -26.93 -18.02 1.42
N ASP A 203 -27.29 -17.19 0.44
CA ASP A 203 -28.64 -16.62 0.38
C ASP A 203 -29.71 -17.68 0.13
N ALA A 204 -29.45 -18.66 -0.74
CA ALA A 204 -30.35 -19.80 -0.93
C ALA A 204 -30.51 -20.62 0.36
N LEU A 205 -29.40 -20.88 1.08
CA LEU A 205 -29.46 -21.57 2.37
C LEU A 205 -30.20 -20.74 3.44
N ARG A 206 -30.05 -19.41 3.44
CA ARG A 206 -30.84 -18.51 4.30
C ARG A 206 -32.34 -18.67 4.02
N GLN A 207 -32.76 -18.69 2.76
CA GLN A 207 -34.17 -18.92 2.38
C GLN A 207 -34.68 -20.31 2.83
N VAL A 208 -33.82 -21.34 2.78
CA VAL A 208 -34.13 -22.67 3.33
C VAL A 208 -34.31 -22.60 4.84
N CYS A 209 -33.44 -21.89 5.56
CA CYS A 209 -33.57 -21.69 7.01
C CYS A 209 -34.89 -21.00 7.37
N GLU A 210 -35.34 -20.03 6.57
CA GLU A 210 -36.63 -19.35 6.75
C GLU A 210 -37.82 -20.29 6.51
N ALA A 211 -37.77 -21.11 5.46
CA ALA A 211 -38.80 -22.12 5.19
C ALA A 211 -38.90 -23.17 6.32
N VAL A 212 -37.76 -23.62 6.83
CA VAL A 212 -37.69 -24.57 7.95
C VAL A 212 -38.16 -23.92 9.25
N ALA A 213 -37.79 -22.66 9.53
CA ALA A 213 -38.28 -21.92 10.68
C ALA A 213 -39.81 -21.74 10.64
N TYR A 214 -40.36 -21.49 9.45
CA TYR A 214 -41.81 -21.48 9.25
C TYR A 214 -42.42 -22.84 9.60
N ALA A 215 -41.87 -23.96 9.11
CA ALA A 215 -42.37 -25.29 9.47
C ALA A 215 -42.27 -25.58 10.98
N HIS A 216 -41.19 -25.16 11.64
CA HIS A 216 -41.03 -25.26 13.09
C HIS A 216 -42.11 -24.48 13.84
N SER A 217 -42.48 -23.28 13.38
CA SER A 217 -43.58 -22.51 13.96
C SER A 217 -44.95 -23.22 13.85
N ARG A 218 -45.07 -24.16 12.90
CA ARG A 218 -46.25 -25.02 12.69
C ARG A 218 -46.15 -26.36 13.43
N GLY A 219 -45.10 -26.56 14.24
CA GLY A 219 -44.83 -27.77 15.01
C GLY A 219 -44.27 -28.93 14.20
N VAL A 220 -43.73 -28.68 13.00
CA VAL A 220 -43.22 -29.70 12.07
C VAL A 220 -41.70 -29.65 11.98
N VAL A 221 -41.02 -30.76 12.30
CA VAL A 221 -39.56 -30.95 12.13
C VAL A 221 -39.32 -31.84 10.90
N HIS A 222 -38.40 -31.47 10.00
CA HIS A 222 -38.20 -32.12 8.70
C HIS A 222 -37.42 -33.45 8.77
N ARG A 223 -36.27 -33.49 9.49
CA ARG A 223 -35.46 -34.69 9.78
C ARG A 223 -34.69 -35.35 8.63
N ASP A 224 -34.73 -34.81 7.42
CA ASP A 224 -33.96 -35.29 6.25
C ASP A 224 -33.55 -34.13 5.34
N LEU A 225 -33.10 -33.02 5.94
CA LEU A 225 -32.56 -31.90 5.18
C LEU A 225 -31.20 -32.28 4.58
N LYS A 226 -31.11 -32.19 3.26
CA LYS A 226 -29.91 -32.49 2.45
C LYS A 226 -30.01 -31.75 1.11
N PRO A 227 -28.90 -31.63 0.35
CA PRO A 227 -28.91 -30.85 -0.89
C PRO A 227 -29.88 -31.38 -1.94
N ASP A 228 -30.11 -32.70 -2.01
CA ASP A 228 -31.05 -33.31 -2.95
C ASP A 228 -32.51 -32.95 -2.66
N ASN A 229 -32.82 -32.59 -1.41
CA ASN A 229 -34.16 -32.21 -0.97
C ASN A 229 -34.39 -30.69 -1.07
N ILE A 230 -33.49 -29.97 -1.75
CA ILE A 230 -33.61 -28.53 -2.01
C ILE A 230 -33.45 -28.33 -3.52
N MET A 231 -34.44 -27.73 -4.15
CA MET A 231 -34.34 -27.33 -5.56
C MET A 231 -34.33 -25.82 -5.70
N VAL A 232 -33.50 -25.33 -6.62
CA VAL A 232 -33.52 -23.94 -7.04
C VAL A 232 -34.07 -23.84 -8.45
N GLY A 233 -35.22 -23.17 -8.59
CA GLY A 233 -35.90 -22.97 -9.87
C GLY A 233 -35.18 -21.97 -10.77
N SER A 234 -35.50 -22.00 -12.07
CA SER A 234 -34.90 -21.15 -13.10
C SER A 234 -35.10 -19.65 -12.89
N HIS A 235 -36.04 -19.25 -12.04
CA HIS A 235 -36.32 -17.84 -11.72
C HIS A 235 -35.86 -17.46 -10.31
N GLY A 236 -35.06 -18.31 -9.66
CA GLY A 236 -34.43 -18.04 -8.37
C GLY A 236 -35.25 -18.44 -7.15
N GLU A 237 -36.38 -19.12 -7.31
CA GLU A 237 -37.10 -19.68 -6.16
C GLU A 237 -36.32 -20.84 -5.52
N VAL A 238 -36.26 -20.89 -4.18
CA VAL A 238 -35.60 -21.97 -3.44
C VAL A 238 -36.67 -22.77 -2.69
N LEU A 239 -36.79 -24.06 -3.02
CA LEU A 239 -37.88 -24.91 -2.55
C LEU A 239 -37.35 -26.11 -1.77
N VAL A 240 -37.81 -26.27 -0.53
CA VAL A 240 -37.60 -27.45 0.31
C VAL A 240 -38.61 -28.53 -0.07
N LEU A 241 -38.11 -29.73 -0.34
CA LEU A 241 -38.84 -30.91 -0.82
C LEU A 241 -38.83 -32.03 0.23
N ASP A 242 -39.67 -33.04 0.01
CA ASP A 242 -39.66 -34.35 0.70
C ASP A 242 -39.78 -34.32 2.23
N TRP A 243 -40.99 -34.00 2.71
CA TRP A 243 -41.35 -34.03 4.14
C TRP A 243 -41.71 -35.45 4.65
N GLY A 244 -41.29 -36.51 3.95
CA GLY A 244 -41.72 -37.90 4.22
C GLY A 244 -41.20 -38.50 5.54
N LEU A 245 -40.27 -37.82 6.21
CA LEU A 245 -39.75 -38.19 7.53
C LEU A 245 -40.13 -37.18 8.63
N ALA A 246 -41.00 -36.22 8.32
CA ALA A 246 -41.33 -35.14 9.22
C ALA A 246 -41.98 -35.64 10.53
N LYS A 247 -41.67 -34.97 11.64
CA LYS A 247 -42.24 -35.22 12.99
C LYS A 247 -43.11 -34.05 13.39
N VAL A 248 -44.39 -34.30 13.69
CA VAL A 248 -45.31 -33.32 14.28
C VAL A 248 -45.18 -33.38 15.80
N LEU A 249 -44.86 -32.26 16.46
CA LEU A 249 -44.62 -32.19 17.90
C LEU A 249 -45.93 -31.92 18.66
N ASP A 250 -46.41 -32.89 19.45
CA ASP A 250 -47.66 -32.78 20.24
C ASP A 250 -47.67 -31.65 21.28
N ARG A 251 -46.50 -31.22 21.78
CA ARG A 251 -46.40 -30.23 22.87
C ARG A 251 -46.71 -28.79 22.45
N LEU A 252 -46.51 -28.42 21.18
CA LEU A 252 -46.80 -27.05 20.69
C LEU A 252 -48.27 -26.84 20.31
N ALA A 253 -49.02 -27.92 20.10
CA ALA A 253 -50.46 -27.86 19.82
C ALA A 253 -51.30 -27.31 20.98
N ARG A 254 -50.75 -27.19 22.19
CA ARG A 254 -51.45 -26.69 23.39
C ARG A 254 -50.99 -25.31 23.89
N ALA A 255 -49.99 -24.68 23.27
CA ALA A 255 -49.40 -23.44 23.77
C ALA A 255 -49.37 -22.27 22.76
N ALA A 256 -49.85 -22.44 21.53
CA ALA A 256 -49.87 -21.35 20.54
C ALA A 256 -51.19 -20.56 20.60
N ASP A 257 -51.11 -19.35 21.14
CA ASP A 257 -52.15 -18.32 21.13
C ASP A 257 -52.15 -17.53 19.79
N GLN A 258 -52.05 -18.22 18.65
CA GLN A 258 -52.01 -17.58 17.33
C GLN A 258 -52.98 -18.23 16.34
N GLU A 259 -53.62 -17.39 15.51
CA GLU A 259 -54.71 -17.65 14.55
C GLU A 259 -54.47 -18.79 13.53
N LEU A 260 -53.28 -19.42 13.54
CA LEU A 260 -52.88 -20.49 12.63
C LEU A 260 -52.73 -21.79 13.42
N GLY A 261 -53.79 -22.61 13.52
CA GLY A 261 -53.78 -23.89 14.27
C GLY A 261 -52.79 -24.95 13.73
N PRO A 262 -52.33 -25.92 14.54
CA PRO A 262 -51.25 -26.87 14.20
C PRO A 262 -51.60 -27.82 13.03
N VAL A 263 -50.58 -28.39 12.38
CA VAL A 263 -50.74 -29.38 11.29
C VAL A 263 -51.39 -30.66 11.84
N GLN A 264 -52.48 -31.11 11.22
CA GLN A 264 -53.17 -32.35 11.58
C GLN A 264 -52.84 -33.46 10.57
N THR A 265 -52.51 -34.66 11.04
CA THR A 265 -52.22 -35.84 10.23
C THR A 265 -53.13 -37.01 10.63
N THR A 266 -53.21 -38.02 9.76
CA THR A 266 -54.04 -39.21 10.02
C THR A 266 -53.65 -39.95 11.31
N ARG A 267 -52.37 -39.91 11.72
CA ARG A 267 -51.86 -40.50 12.97
C ARG A 267 -52.13 -39.69 14.23
N SER A 268 -52.31 -38.37 14.13
CA SER A 268 -52.63 -37.53 15.31
C SER A 268 -54.09 -37.66 15.77
N ARG A 269 -54.91 -38.49 15.10
CA ARG A 269 -56.30 -38.81 15.46
C ARG A 269 -56.48 -40.17 16.14
N GLU A 270 -55.46 -41.03 16.15
CA GLU A 270 -55.49 -42.34 16.83
C GLU A 270 -54.42 -42.34 17.92
N ASP A 271 -54.83 -42.30 19.20
CA ASP A 271 -53.93 -42.48 20.35
C ASP A 271 -53.20 -43.83 20.25
N ALA A 272 -51.98 -43.85 19.72
CA ALA A 272 -51.07 -44.98 19.84
C ALA A 272 -49.62 -44.60 19.57
N HIS A 273 -48.83 -44.60 20.65
CA HIS A 273 -47.38 -44.74 20.65
C HIS A 273 -46.93 -45.96 19.83
N HIS A 274 -46.73 -45.82 18.52
CA HIS A 274 -46.04 -46.83 17.72
C HIS A 274 -45.19 -46.21 16.59
N THR A 275 -44.09 -45.55 16.97
CA THR A 275 -42.84 -45.68 16.22
C THR A 275 -42.12 -46.91 16.75
N GLN A 276 -41.93 -47.93 15.90
CA GLN A 276 -41.06 -49.06 16.23
C GLN A 276 -39.67 -48.52 16.63
N VAL A 277 -39.29 -48.79 17.88
CA VAL A 277 -37.98 -48.49 18.45
C VAL A 277 -36.90 -49.13 17.56
N GLY A 278 -35.92 -48.34 17.11
CA GLY A 278 -34.66 -48.86 16.53
C GLY A 278 -34.42 -48.69 15.02
N GLN A 279 -35.35 -48.14 14.22
CA GLN A 279 -35.05 -47.82 12.81
C GLN A 279 -34.52 -46.39 12.64
N VAL A 280 -33.22 -46.25 12.41
CA VAL A 280 -32.61 -44.99 11.96
C VAL A 280 -33.11 -44.68 10.54
N ALA A 281 -33.75 -43.53 10.35
CA ALA A 281 -34.25 -43.07 9.06
C ALA A 281 -33.62 -41.72 8.69
N GLY A 282 -33.31 -41.52 7.41
CA GLY A 282 -32.67 -40.32 6.87
C GLY A 282 -31.30 -40.59 6.24
N THR A 283 -30.69 -39.56 5.65
CA THR A 283 -29.40 -39.64 4.96
C THR A 283 -28.25 -39.43 5.96
N PRO A 284 -27.41 -40.46 6.26
CA PRO A 284 -26.47 -40.39 7.39
C PRO A 284 -25.49 -39.20 7.38
N ALA A 285 -25.10 -38.72 6.20
CA ALA A 285 -24.08 -37.67 6.07
C ALA A 285 -24.50 -36.27 6.61
N TYR A 286 -25.81 -35.99 6.72
CA TYR A 286 -26.37 -34.73 7.22
C TYR A 286 -27.13 -34.91 8.54
N MET A 287 -27.11 -36.13 9.09
CA MET A 287 -27.92 -36.53 10.22
C MET A 287 -27.36 -35.99 11.53
N PRO A 288 -28.20 -35.45 12.43
CA PRO A 288 -27.76 -35.04 13.76
C PRO A 288 -27.46 -36.25 14.67
N PRO A 289 -26.55 -36.11 15.66
CA PRO A 289 -26.15 -37.21 16.54
C PRO A 289 -27.32 -37.89 17.27
N GLU A 290 -28.28 -37.11 17.78
CA GLU A 290 -29.47 -37.64 18.46
C GLU A 290 -30.33 -38.52 17.55
N GLN A 291 -30.43 -38.20 16.26
CA GLN A 291 -31.12 -39.02 15.28
C GLN A 291 -30.32 -40.28 14.90
N ALA A 292 -28.99 -40.17 14.78
CA ALA A 292 -28.11 -41.30 14.50
C ALA A 292 -28.07 -42.33 15.65
N LEU A 293 -28.21 -41.86 16.89
CA LEU A 293 -28.30 -42.68 18.11
C LEU A 293 -29.71 -43.25 18.33
N GLY A 294 -30.71 -42.81 17.57
CA GLY A 294 -32.10 -43.24 17.72
C GLY A 294 -32.80 -42.66 18.95
N LEU A 295 -32.33 -41.53 19.48
CA LEU A 295 -32.90 -40.80 20.63
C LEU A 295 -34.12 -40.00 20.19
N VAL A 296 -35.21 -40.70 19.83
CA VAL A 296 -36.41 -40.11 19.20
C VAL A 296 -37.05 -39.01 20.05
N ASP A 297 -36.96 -39.11 21.39
CA ASP A 297 -37.51 -38.13 22.33
C ASP A 297 -36.71 -36.82 22.40
N GLU A 298 -35.45 -36.84 21.97
CA GLU A 298 -34.55 -35.67 21.94
C GLU A 298 -34.61 -34.91 20.60
N ILE A 299 -35.26 -35.49 19.58
CA ILE A 299 -35.42 -34.84 18.27
C ILE A 299 -36.45 -33.70 18.35
N ASP A 300 -35.98 -32.47 18.12
CA ASP A 300 -36.76 -31.23 18.05
C ASP A 300 -36.28 -30.31 16.91
N ALA A 301 -36.70 -29.03 16.90
CA ALA A 301 -36.31 -28.05 15.89
C ALA A 301 -34.79 -27.88 15.72
N ARG A 302 -34.00 -28.10 16.79
CA ARG A 302 -32.54 -27.98 16.80
C ARG A 302 -31.86 -29.15 16.07
N SER A 303 -32.57 -30.25 15.85
CA SER A 303 -32.12 -31.34 14.98
C SER A 303 -32.05 -30.90 13.51
N ASP A 304 -33.04 -30.13 13.03
CA ASP A 304 -32.98 -29.54 11.69
C ASP A 304 -31.93 -28.44 11.60
N VAL A 305 -31.69 -27.67 12.67
CA VAL A 305 -30.59 -26.68 12.73
C VAL A 305 -29.24 -27.33 12.48
N TYR A 306 -28.99 -28.52 13.03
CA TYR A 306 -27.78 -29.28 12.74
C TYR A 306 -27.68 -29.67 11.27
N SER A 307 -28.76 -30.16 10.65
CA SER A 307 -28.76 -30.51 9.23
C SER A 307 -28.59 -29.28 8.33
N LEU A 308 -29.12 -28.11 8.71
CA LEU A 308 -28.84 -26.83 8.05
C LEU A 308 -27.36 -26.42 8.21
N GLY A 309 -26.77 -26.67 9.38
CA GLY A 309 -25.33 -26.54 9.59
C GLY A 309 -24.51 -27.47 8.70
N ALA A 310 -24.95 -28.72 8.52
CA ALA A 310 -24.34 -29.69 7.62
C ALA A 310 -24.43 -29.27 6.14
N LEU A 311 -25.51 -28.61 5.74
CA LEU A 311 -25.63 -27.96 4.43
C LEU A 311 -24.65 -26.79 4.28
N LEU A 312 -24.54 -25.92 5.29
CA LEU A 312 -23.57 -24.82 5.29
C LEU A 312 -22.12 -25.36 5.22
N TYR A 313 -21.83 -26.45 5.92
CA TYR A 313 -20.55 -27.12 5.85
C TYR A 313 -20.20 -27.52 4.42
N GLN A 314 -21.16 -28.08 3.68
CA GLN A 314 -20.94 -28.44 2.29
C GLN A 314 -20.85 -27.23 1.37
N VAL A 315 -21.64 -26.18 1.60
CA VAL A 315 -21.50 -24.91 0.88
C VAL A 315 -20.08 -24.35 1.02
N LEU A 316 -19.50 -24.42 2.22
CA LEU A 316 -18.16 -23.89 2.51
C LEU A 316 -17.03 -24.81 2.01
N SER A 317 -17.15 -26.13 2.19
CA SER A 317 -16.07 -27.08 1.93
C SER A 317 -16.18 -27.84 0.59
N GLY A 318 -17.35 -27.79 -0.05
CA GLY A 318 -17.68 -28.57 -1.24
C GLY A 318 -17.91 -30.06 -0.96
N ARG A 319 -18.04 -30.46 0.31
CA ARG A 319 -18.22 -31.86 0.71
C ARG A 319 -19.17 -31.99 1.90
N SER A 320 -19.83 -33.13 2.03
CA SER A 320 -20.59 -33.45 3.24
C SER A 320 -19.68 -33.52 4.48
N PRO A 321 -20.21 -33.27 5.69
CA PRO A 321 -19.42 -33.33 6.93
C PRO A 321 -18.80 -34.70 7.23
N TYR A 322 -19.50 -35.77 6.83
CA TYR A 322 -19.06 -37.15 7.01
C TYR A 322 -19.04 -37.88 5.66
N GLN A 323 -18.06 -38.78 5.48
CA GLN A 323 -17.86 -39.57 4.27
C GLN A 323 -17.44 -41.00 4.61
N GLY A 324 -18.01 -42.00 3.94
CA GLY A 324 -17.75 -43.41 4.22
C GLY A 324 -18.04 -44.27 3.00
N ARG A 325 -17.55 -45.52 3.01
CA ARG A 325 -17.74 -46.47 1.90
C ARG A 325 -19.19 -46.96 1.78
N ASP A 326 -19.93 -46.90 2.87
CA ASP A 326 -21.34 -47.25 2.95
C ASP A 326 -22.05 -46.40 4.03
N ALA A 327 -23.38 -46.50 4.07
CA ALA A 327 -24.22 -45.76 5.00
C ALA A 327 -23.93 -46.08 6.47
N TYR A 328 -23.50 -47.32 6.78
CA TYR A 328 -23.19 -47.74 8.14
C TYR A 328 -21.91 -47.07 8.65
N ALA A 329 -20.86 -47.02 7.81
CA ALA A 329 -19.61 -46.35 8.13
C ALA A 329 -19.80 -44.85 8.39
N VAL A 330 -20.66 -44.18 7.62
CA VAL A 330 -21.00 -42.77 7.86
C VAL A 330 -21.77 -42.61 9.18
N LEU A 331 -22.72 -43.50 9.46
CA LEU A 331 -23.51 -43.46 10.70
C LEU A 331 -22.63 -43.65 11.94
N GLU A 332 -21.65 -44.56 11.91
CA GLU A 332 -20.68 -44.75 12.99
C GLU A 332 -19.81 -43.51 13.21
N GLN A 333 -19.43 -42.79 12.15
CA GLN A 333 -18.70 -41.53 12.29
C GLN A 333 -19.53 -40.46 13.01
N VAL A 334 -20.80 -40.28 12.62
CA VAL A 334 -21.72 -39.31 13.25
C VAL A 334 -21.90 -39.61 14.74
N ARG A 335 -22.00 -40.89 15.13
CA ARG A 335 -22.17 -41.32 16.53
C ARG A 335 -20.93 -41.03 17.38
N ASN A 336 -19.75 -41.35 16.84
CA ASN A 336 -18.53 -41.45 17.64
C ASN A 336 -17.62 -40.23 17.54
N HIS A 337 -17.75 -39.40 16.50
CA HIS A 337 -16.83 -38.31 16.21
C HIS A 337 -17.56 -37.01 15.86
N PRO A 338 -17.03 -35.84 16.27
CA PRO A 338 -17.47 -34.56 15.72
C PRO A 338 -17.07 -34.45 14.23
N PRO A 339 -17.72 -33.57 13.45
CA PRO A 339 -17.30 -33.31 12.08
C PRO A 339 -15.89 -32.69 12.06
N ALA A 340 -15.17 -32.82 10.94
CA ALA A 340 -13.87 -32.18 10.80
C ALA A 340 -14.01 -30.66 10.93
N SER A 341 -13.16 -30.04 11.76
CA SER A 341 -13.20 -28.58 11.94
C SER A 341 -12.83 -27.87 10.64
N LEU A 342 -13.59 -26.81 10.32
CA LEU A 342 -13.29 -25.94 9.17
C LEU A 342 -12.24 -24.88 9.55
N HIS A 343 -12.02 -24.63 10.85
CA HIS A 343 -10.92 -23.80 11.34
C HIS A 343 -9.56 -24.46 11.08
N GLY A 344 -8.67 -23.74 10.38
CA GLY A 344 -7.26 -24.10 10.22
C GLY A 344 -6.94 -25.30 9.32
N ASN A 345 -7.93 -25.89 8.64
CA ASN A 345 -7.79 -27.22 8.03
C ASN A 345 -8.10 -27.31 6.52
N THR A 346 -7.82 -26.27 5.73
CA THR A 346 -7.81 -26.37 4.26
C THR A 346 -6.96 -27.57 3.80
N ARG A 347 -5.77 -27.74 4.40
CA ARG A 347 -4.80 -28.81 4.06
C ARG A 347 -5.29 -30.26 4.26
N ALA A 348 -6.03 -30.57 5.33
CA ALA A 348 -6.51 -31.95 5.58
C ALA A 348 -7.76 -32.28 4.75
N LEU A 349 -8.61 -31.28 4.48
CA LEU A 349 -9.71 -31.41 3.53
C LEU A 349 -9.17 -31.64 2.11
N GLU A 350 -8.08 -31.00 1.68
CA GLU A 350 -7.44 -31.20 0.36
C GLU A 350 -6.82 -32.57 0.16
N ALA A 351 -6.13 -33.14 1.16
CA ALA A 351 -5.43 -34.42 1.04
C ALA A 351 -6.32 -35.59 0.59
N HIS A 352 -7.64 -35.50 0.79
CA HIS A 352 -8.60 -36.48 0.29
C HIS A 352 -9.26 -36.17 -1.06
N ARG A 353 -9.15 -34.93 -1.60
CA ARG A 353 -9.60 -34.60 -2.98
C ARG A 353 -8.66 -35.23 -4.02
N LEU A 354 -7.38 -35.35 -3.69
CA LEU A 354 -6.29 -35.72 -4.59
C LEU A 354 -5.95 -37.22 -4.60
N ARG A 355 -6.94 -38.13 -4.60
CA ARG A 355 -6.68 -39.56 -4.93
C ARG A 355 -6.35 -39.79 -6.41
N GLN A 356 -5.94 -38.76 -7.14
CA GLN A 356 -5.25 -38.83 -8.42
C GLN A 356 -4.11 -37.79 -8.41
N ALA A 357 -2.86 -38.30 -8.50
CA ALA A 357 -1.57 -37.62 -8.61
C ALA A 357 -1.10 -36.70 -7.44
N PRO A 358 -0.02 -37.06 -6.73
CA PRO A 358 0.61 -36.21 -5.72
C PRO A 358 1.79 -35.43 -6.34
N ASP A 359 1.60 -34.16 -6.72
CA ASP A 359 2.75 -33.29 -7.05
C ASP A 359 2.59 -31.81 -6.67
N ASP A 360 1.45 -31.36 -6.13
CA ASP A 360 1.32 -29.97 -5.67
C ASP A 360 0.71 -29.86 -4.25
N LEU A 361 1.59 -29.83 -3.25
CA LEU A 361 1.28 -29.63 -1.83
C LEU A 361 0.95 -28.16 -1.48
N SER A 362 0.81 -27.26 -2.48
CA SER A 362 0.59 -25.82 -2.27
C SER A 362 -0.87 -25.37 -2.40
N ALA A 363 -1.77 -26.20 -2.93
CA ALA A 363 -3.13 -25.80 -3.28
C ALA A 363 -4.10 -25.79 -2.09
N THR A 364 -4.02 -24.76 -1.24
CA THR A 364 -5.09 -24.48 -0.28
C THR A 364 -6.33 -23.94 -1.01
N GLY A 365 -7.50 -24.54 -0.77
CA GLY A 365 -8.79 -24.09 -1.26
C GLY A 365 -9.10 -22.64 -0.89
N PRO A 366 -10.23 -22.09 -1.38
CA PRO A 366 -10.53 -20.68 -1.18
C PRO A 366 -10.67 -20.37 0.31
N ALA A 367 -10.15 -19.21 0.73
CA ALA A 367 -10.25 -18.78 2.13
C ALA A 367 -11.73 -18.72 2.58
N LEU A 368 -12.03 -19.38 3.70
CA LEU A 368 -13.39 -19.47 4.24
C LEU A 368 -13.72 -18.24 5.09
N PRO A 369 -14.91 -17.63 4.95
CA PRO A 369 -15.30 -16.50 5.80
C PRO A 369 -15.43 -16.93 7.28
N PRO A 370 -14.69 -16.31 8.21
CA PRO A 370 -14.67 -16.74 9.61
C PRO A 370 -16.03 -16.78 10.29
N SER A 371 -16.89 -15.78 10.04
CA SER A 371 -18.24 -15.75 10.63
C SER A 371 -19.15 -16.87 10.13
N LEU A 372 -19.03 -17.27 8.84
CA LEU A 372 -19.77 -18.42 8.31
C LEU A 372 -19.25 -19.74 8.88
N VAL A 373 -17.93 -19.86 9.08
CA VAL A 373 -17.34 -21.04 9.74
C VAL A 373 -17.85 -21.16 11.17
N MET A 374 -17.83 -20.06 11.94
CA MET A 374 -18.37 -20.05 13.31
C MET A 374 -19.86 -20.39 13.35
N ALA A 375 -20.67 -19.85 12.44
CA ALA A 375 -22.09 -20.17 12.34
C ALA A 375 -22.31 -21.66 12.00
N CYS A 376 -21.51 -22.21 11.07
CA CYS A 376 -21.54 -23.62 10.69
C CYS A 376 -21.23 -24.53 11.89
N GLU A 377 -20.10 -24.30 12.56
CA GLU A 377 -19.66 -25.13 13.68
C GLU A 377 -20.62 -25.02 14.88
N ARG A 378 -21.18 -23.84 15.15
CA ARG A 378 -22.22 -23.66 16.17
C ARG A 378 -23.49 -24.43 15.82
N ALA A 379 -23.98 -24.32 14.58
CA ALA A 379 -25.16 -25.08 14.14
C ALA A 379 -24.95 -26.60 14.23
N MET A 380 -23.73 -27.06 13.97
CA MET A 380 -23.32 -28.47 14.03
C MET A 380 -22.78 -28.92 15.40
N ALA A 381 -22.98 -28.15 16.47
CA ALA A 381 -22.57 -28.57 17.81
C ALA A 381 -23.25 -29.91 18.18
N ARG A 382 -22.51 -30.83 18.81
CA ARG A 382 -23.07 -32.17 19.09
C ARG A 382 -24.27 -32.09 20.05
N SER A 383 -24.16 -31.30 21.11
CA SER A 383 -25.25 -31.08 22.05
C SER A 383 -26.26 -30.08 21.48
N PRO A 384 -27.57 -30.39 21.45
CA PRO A 384 -28.59 -29.49 20.92
C PRO A 384 -28.62 -28.10 21.58
N GLU A 385 -28.33 -28.00 22.87
CA GLU A 385 -28.29 -26.75 23.64
C GLU A 385 -27.18 -25.77 23.23
N ASP A 386 -26.11 -26.26 22.60
CA ASP A 386 -25.00 -25.42 22.11
C ASP A 386 -25.28 -24.84 20.71
N ARG A 387 -26.36 -25.31 20.05
CA ARG A 387 -26.77 -24.88 18.70
C ARG A 387 -27.53 -23.55 18.75
N PHE A 388 -27.93 -23.05 17.58
CA PHE A 388 -28.96 -22.02 17.53
C PHE A 388 -30.28 -22.59 18.04
N GLU A 389 -31.03 -21.78 18.81
CA GLU A 389 -32.33 -22.18 19.36
C GLU A 389 -33.36 -22.53 18.27
N SER A 390 -33.22 -21.92 17.08
CA SER A 390 -34.11 -22.15 15.94
C SER A 390 -33.39 -21.93 14.60
N ALA A 391 -33.99 -22.41 13.52
CA ALA A 391 -33.51 -22.15 12.16
C ALA A 391 -33.51 -20.64 11.81
N ALA A 392 -34.39 -19.84 12.42
CA ALA A 392 -34.39 -18.39 12.27
C ALA A 392 -33.13 -17.73 12.85
N GLY A 393 -32.58 -18.28 13.94
CA GLY A 393 -31.32 -17.80 14.52
C GLY A 393 -30.13 -17.98 13.56
N LEU A 394 -30.05 -19.13 12.88
CA LEU A 394 -29.05 -19.36 11.83
C LEU A 394 -29.29 -18.45 10.62
N ALA A 395 -30.54 -18.27 10.19
CA ALA A 395 -30.87 -17.37 9.08
C ALA A 395 -30.41 -15.92 9.34
N ALA A 396 -30.54 -15.43 10.57
CA ALA A 396 -30.09 -14.10 10.96
C ALA A 396 -28.57 -13.92 10.86
N GLU A 397 -27.77 -14.93 11.26
CA GLU A 397 -26.31 -14.90 11.09
C GLU A 397 -25.89 -14.91 9.62
N LEU A 398 -26.55 -15.74 8.79
CA LEU A 398 -26.32 -15.76 7.35
C LEU A 398 -26.66 -14.41 6.71
N GLN A 399 -27.77 -13.79 7.11
CA GLN A 399 -28.18 -12.47 6.65
C GLN A 399 -27.17 -11.39 7.06
N ALA A 400 -26.70 -11.40 8.31
CA ALA A 400 -25.69 -10.45 8.79
C ALA A 400 -24.39 -10.52 7.97
N TRP A 401 -23.97 -11.74 7.60
CA TRP A 401 -22.83 -11.93 6.70
C TRP A 401 -23.13 -11.41 5.28
N LEU A 402 -24.30 -11.69 4.71
CA LEU A 402 -24.70 -11.21 3.38
C LEU A 402 -24.67 -9.67 3.30
N ASP A 403 -25.19 -9.00 4.34
CA ASP A 403 -25.19 -7.53 4.44
C ASP A 403 -23.78 -6.95 4.57
N GLY A 404 -22.92 -7.56 5.40
CA GLY A 404 -21.51 -7.18 5.49
C GLY A 404 -20.77 -7.36 4.16
N ALA A 405 -20.97 -8.50 3.50
CA ALA A 405 -20.37 -8.78 2.22
C ALA A 405 -20.86 -7.78 1.15
N ARG A 406 -22.12 -7.33 1.19
CA ARG A 406 -22.65 -6.35 0.20
C ARG A 406 -21.97 -5.00 0.38
N ARG A 407 -21.85 -4.53 1.63
CA ARG A 407 -21.12 -3.29 1.97
C ARG A 407 -19.67 -3.34 1.48
N ASN A 408 -19.00 -4.49 1.60
CA ASN A 408 -17.64 -4.66 1.09
C ASN A 408 -17.56 -4.57 -0.45
N ASP A 409 -18.53 -5.13 -1.17
CA ASP A 409 -18.56 -5.03 -2.64
C ASP A 409 -18.82 -3.58 -3.10
N GLU A 410 -19.77 -2.89 -2.45
CA GLU A 410 -20.02 -1.47 -2.69
C GLU A 410 -18.77 -0.62 -2.41
N ALA A 411 -18.11 -0.85 -1.27
CA ALA A 411 -16.87 -0.17 -0.92
C ALA A 411 -15.75 -0.45 -1.93
N ARG A 412 -15.64 -1.68 -2.45
CA ARG A 412 -14.67 -2.02 -3.51
C ARG A 412 -14.95 -1.30 -4.83
N VAL A 413 -16.21 -1.08 -5.20
CA VAL A 413 -16.56 -0.25 -6.37
C VAL A 413 -16.08 1.19 -6.17
N VAL A 414 -16.25 1.74 -4.97
CA VAL A 414 -15.74 3.07 -4.62
C VAL A 414 -14.20 3.11 -4.67
N VAL A 415 -13.52 2.08 -4.14
CA VAL A 415 -12.05 1.95 -4.25
C VAL A 415 -11.59 1.84 -5.70
N ALA A 416 -12.31 1.10 -6.56
CA ALA A 416 -11.98 1.00 -7.97
C ALA A 416 -12.08 2.37 -8.68
N ARG A 417 -13.12 3.15 -8.37
CA ARG A 417 -13.24 4.55 -8.82
C ARG A 417 -12.12 5.44 -8.28
N ALA A 418 -11.71 5.25 -7.02
CA ALA A 418 -10.57 5.98 -6.47
C ALA A 418 -9.28 5.62 -7.23
N LYS A 419 -9.03 4.33 -7.48
CA LYS A 419 -7.85 3.86 -8.22
C LYS A 419 -7.78 4.44 -9.64
N SER A 420 -8.90 4.72 -10.30
CA SER A 420 -8.89 5.36 -11.62
C SER A 420 -8.45 6.83 -11.61
N LYS A 421 -8.46 7.51 -10.44
CA LYS A 421 -8.04 8.92 -10.31
C LYS A 421 -6.52 9.10 -10.24
N GLN A 422 -5.79 8.09 -9.78
CA GLN A 422 -4.32 8.13 -9.71
C GLN A 422 -3.63 8.30 -11.07
N PRO A 423 -3.97 7.53 -12.14
CA PRO A 423 -3.38 7.74 -13.45
C PRO A 423 -3.79 9.08 -14.06
N GLU A 424 -5.02 9.55 -13.81
CA GLU A 424 -5.49 10.89 -14.22
C GLU A 424 -4.59 12.00 -13.63
N ALA A 425 -4.40 12.00 -12.31
CA ALA A 425 -3.53 12.97 -11.63
C ALA A 425 -2.08 12.88 -12.12
N THR A 426 -1.59 11.67 -12.38
CA THR A 426 -0.22 11.45 -12.87
C THR A 426 -0.04 12.01 -14.29
N ALA A 427 -0.98 11.74 -15.19
CA ALA A 427 -0.93 12.26 -16.57
C ALA A 427 -0.97 13.79 -16.61
N LEU A 428 -1.78 14.41 -15.75
CA LEU A 428 -1.85 15.86 -15.62
C LEU A 428 -0.51 16.45 -15.13
N ARG A 429 0.14 15.84 -14.13
CA ARG A 429 1.46 16.27 -13.64
C ARG A 429 2.56 16.14 -14.70
N VAL A 430 2.56 15.05 -15.48
CA VAL A 430 3.52 14.85 -16.58
C VAL A 430 3.37 15.93 -17.64
N ARG A 431 2.13 16.24 -18.04
CA ARG A 431 1.86 17.32 -19.00
C ARG A 431 2.26 18.69 -18.47
N ALA A 432 2.03 18.94 -17.18
CA ALA A 432 2.44 20.19 -16.54
C ALA A 432 3.97 20.33 -16.50
N ALA A 433 4.70 19.26 -16.19
CA ALA A 433 6.16 19.25 -16.21
C ALA A 433 6.73 19.54 -17.60
N ALA A 434 6.17 18.92 -18.66
CA ALA A 434 6.58 19.21 -20.04
C ALA A 434 6.36 20.69 -20.43
N LEU A 435 5.24 21.30 -19.99
CA LEU A 435 5.00 22.72 -20.21
C LEU A 435 6.01 23.62 -19.46
N LEU A 436 6.50 23.20 -18.29
CA LEU A 436 7.53 23.93 -17.57
C LEU A 436 8.90 23.82 -18.27
N GLU A 437 9.23 22.67 -18.86
CA GLU A 437 10.43 22.51 -19.70
C GLU A 437 10.36 23.40 -20.94
N ASP A 438 9.22 23.40 -21.65
CA ASP A 438 8.97 24.31 -22.78
C ASP A 438 9.08 25.78 -22.34
N ALA A 439 8.51 26.13 -21.19
CA ALA A 439 8.59 27.49 -20.65
C ALA A 439 10.03 27.89 -20.34
N ALA A 440 10.82 27.00 -19.72
CA ALA A 440 12.21 27.25 -19.43
C ALA A 440 13.01 27.48 -20.72
N ALA A 441 12.78 26.67 -21.77
CA ALA A 441 13.44 26.86 -23.06
C ALA A 441 13.05 28.18 -23.75
N LEU A 442 11.80 28.63 -23.61
CA LEU A 442 11.34 29.91 -24.15
C LEU A 442 11.88 31.12 -23.39
N LEU A 443 12.16 30.96 -22.09
CA LEU A 443 12.69 32.03 -21.23
C LEU A 443 14.22 32.03 -21.17
N ASP A 444 14.88 30.98 -21.66
CA ASP A 444 16.33 30.86 -21.69
C ASP A 444 16.97 31.99 -22.51
N GLY A 445 18.02 32.60 -21.96
CA GLY A 445 18.71 33.74 -22.58
C GLY A 445 17.93 35.05 -22.63
N ILE A 446 16.68 35.12 -22.13
CA ILE A 446 15.93 36.38 -22.03
C ILE A 446 16.34 37.11 -20.75
N GLU A 447 16.83 38.35 -20.90
CA GLU A 447 17.26 39.10 -19.72
C GLU A 447 16.05 39.54 -18.86
N PRO A 448 16.12 39.45 -17.51
CA PRO A 448 14.96 39.69 -16.64
C PRO A 448 14.29 41.07 -16.80
N TRP A 449 15.05 42.10 -17.19
CA TRP A 449 14.56 43.46 -17.40
C TRP A 449 13.87 43.68 -18.74
N ARG A 450 13.89 42.69 -19.66
CA ARG A 450 13.17 42.80 -20.94
C ARG A 450 11.66 43.01 -20.67
N PRO A 451 10.98 43.82 -21.49
CA PRO A 451 9.54 44.01 -21.40
C PRO A 451 8.77 42.68 -21.48
N ASP A 452 7.57 42.66 -20.92
CA ASP A 452 6.77 41.46 -20.73
C ASP A 452 6.46 40.71 -22.03
N ASP A 453 6.33 41.40 -23.16
CA ASP A 453 6.08 40.80 -24.48
C ASP A 453 7.11 39.72 -24.86
N HIS A 454 8.37 39.86 -24.41
CA HIS A 454 9.42 38.87 -24.65
C HIS A 454 9.26 37.62 -23.79
N LYS A 455 8.66 37.74 -22.61
CA LYS A 455 8.52 36.67 -21.61
C LYS A 455 7.15 35.98 -21.69
N LEU A 456 6.17 36.68 -22.26
CA LEU A 456 4.76 36.26 -22.30
C LEU A 456 4.55 34.83 -22.83
N PRO A 457 5.21 34.36 -23.92
CA PRO A 457 5.03 32.99 -24.39
C PRO A 457 5.45 31.94 -23.33
N GLY A 458 6.55 32.19 -22.62
CA GLY A 458 7.01 31.33 -21.53
C GLY A 458 6.09 31.39 -20.31
N TRP A 459 5.65 32.59 -19.93
CA TRP A 459 4.69 32.78 -18.82
C TRP A 459 3.35 32.09 -19.07
N GLN A 460 2.81 32.16 -20.29
CA GLN A 460 1.58 31.45 -20.65
C GLN A 460 1.71 29.92 -20.49
N LYS A 461 2.89 29.36 -20.78
CA LYS A 461 3.18 27.94 -20.54
C LYS A 461 3.25 27.62 -19.05
N GLN A 462 3.85 28.50 -18.24
CA GLN A 462 3.85 28.38 -16.78
C GLN A 462 2.44 28.44 -16.19
N ASP A 463 1.59 29.36 -16.67
CA ASP A 463 0.20 29.48 -16.23
C ASP A 463 -0.63 28.24 -16.58
N GLN A 464 -0.44 27.69 -17.79
CA GLN A 464 -1.07 26.43 -18.21
C GLN A 464 -0.59 25.25 -17.35
N ALA A 465 0.72 25.18 -17.06
CA ALA A 465 1.27 24.16 -16.17
C ALA A 465 0.67 24.28 -14.77
N ALA A 466 0.56 25.49 -14.22
CA ALA A 466 -0.06 25.75 -12.92
C ALA A 466 -1.55 25.33 -12.90
N ALA A 467 -2.29 25.56 -13.98
CA ALA A 467 -3.67 25.09 -14.10
C ALA A 467 -3.78 23.57 -14.11
N LEU A 468 -2.89 22.86 -14.84
CA LEU A 468 -2.85 21.40 -14.85
C LEU A 468 -2.44 20.82 -13.49
N TYR A 469 -1.49 21.44 -12.79
CA TYR A 469 -1.15 21.04 -11.42
C TYR A 469 -2.34 21.16 -10.47
N ARG A 470 -3.10 22.26 -10.52
CA ARG A 470 -4.34 22.39 -9.73
C ARG A 470 -5.37 21.29 -10.05
N GLN A 471 -5.53 20.93 -11.32
CA GLN A 471 -6.40 19.81 -11.71
C GLN A 471 -5.90 18.47 -11.17
N ALA A 472 -4.58 18.23 -11.20
CA ALA A 472 -3.99 17.02 -10.63
C ALA A 472 -4.18 16.94 -9.11
N GLU A 473 -4.07 18.07 -8.40
CA GLU A 473 -4.37 18.16 -6.96
C GLU A 473 -5.84 17.85 -6.66
N LEU A 474 -6.78 18.39 -7.46
CA LEU A 474 -8.20 18.08 -7.30
C LEU A 474 -8.51 16.59 -7.52
N ALA A 475 -7.92 15.96 -8.55
CA ALA A 475 -8.08 14.54 -8.80
C ALA A 475 -7.53 13.67 -7.64
N GLU A 476 -6.41 14.09 -7.05
CA GLU A 476 -5.83 13.43 -5.88
C GLU A 476 -6.68 13.61 -4.62
N LEU A 477 -7.25 14.80 -4.40
CA LEU A 477 -8.19 15.04 -3.30
C LEU A 477 -9.46 14.20 -3.46
N GLU A 478 -10.03 14.11 -4.68
CA GLU A 478 -11.18 13.24 -4.96
C GLU A 478 -10.82 11.77 -4.67
N ARG A 479 -9.62 11.33 -5.06
CA ARG A 479 -9.13 9.97 -4.77
C ARG A 479 -9.12 9.68 -3.27
N VAL A 480 -8.51 10.55 -2.48
CA VAL A 480 -8.40 10.37 -1.02
C VAL A 480 -9.79 10.38 -0.38
N HIS A 481 -10.68 11.28 -0.81
CA HIS A 481 -12.06 11.35 -0.31
C HIS A 481 -12.84 10.07 -0.60
N LEU A 482 -12.73 9.52 -1.82
CA LEU A 482 -13.37 8.24 -2.18
C LEU A 482 -12.84 7.08 -1.32
N LEU A 483 -11.51 7.01 -1.09
CA LEU A 483 -10.92 5.98 -0.23
C LEU A 483 -11.42 6.08 1.21
N GLN A 484 -11.44 7.28 1.78
CA GLN A 484 -11.98 7.51 3.13
C GLN A 484 -13.49 7.17 3.19
N GLY A 485 -14.26 7.55 2.17
CA GLY A 485 -15.68 7.21 2.07
C GLY A 485 -15.92 5.70 2.01
N SER A 486 -15.06 4.94 1.34
CA SER A 486 -15.16 3.47 1.31
C SER A 486 -15.01 2.84 2.70
N LEU A 487 -14.14 3.40 3.55
CA LEU A 487 -13.90 2.92 4.91
C LEU A 487 -15.05 3.23 5.88
N ILE A 488 -15.93 4.19 5.57
CA ILE A 488 -17.15 4.41 6.35
C ILE A 488 -18.08 3.19 6.28
N HIS A 489 -18.13 2.53 5.12
CA HIS A 489 -18.98 1.36 4.88
C HIS A 489 -18.28 0.05 5.23
N ALA A 490 -16.97 -0.04 4.99
CA ALA A 490 -16.13 -1.21 5.22
C ALA A 490 -14.82 -0.81 5.94
N PRO A 491 -14.83 -0.67 7.27
CA PRO A 491 -13.70 -0.14 8.04
C PRO A 491 -12.41 -0.95 7.94
N ASP A 492 -12.49 -2.26 7.69
CA ASP A 492 -11.33 -3.16 7.66
C ASP A 492 -10.88 -3.48 6.22
N LEU A 493 -11.34 -2.73 5.20
CA LEU A 493 -11.09 -3.04 3.79
C LEU A 493 -9.60 -2.85 3.43
N PRO A 494 -8.82 -3.93 3.18
CA PRO A 494 -7.37 -3.83 3.00
C PRO A 494 -6.98 -2.97 1.80
N GLU A 495 -7.74 -3.04 0.70
CA GLU A 495 -7.45 -2.32 -0.55
C GLU A 495 -7.51 -0.79 -0.37
N ALA A 496 -8.36 -0.31 0.54
CA ALA A 496 -8.48 1.11 0.86
C ALA A 496 -7.38 1.56 1.83
N HIS A 497 -7.08 0.77 2.86
CA HIS A 497 -5.99 1.03 3.79
C HIS A 497 -4.62 1.06 3.10
N ALA A 498 -4.36 0.11 2.20
CA ALA A 498 -3.20 0.05 1.33
C ALA A 498 -3.00 1.37 0.55
N ALA A 499 -4.03 1.77 -0.20
CA ALA A 499 -3.97 2.97 -1.04
C ALA A 499 -3.84 4.29 -0.25
N LEU A 500 -4.35 4.36 0.98
CA LEU A 500 -4.17 5.49 1.89
C LEU A 500 -2.78 5.47 2.56
N ALA A 501 -2.25 4.29 2.91
CA ALA A 501 -0.89 4.15 3.40
C ALA A 501 0.12 4.63 2.35
N ASP A 502 -0.03 4.21 1.09
CA ASP A 502 0.78 4.71 -0.02
C ASP A 502 0.72 6.23 -0.18
N HIS A 503 -0.49 6.81 -0.11
CA HIS A 503 -0.69 8.25 -0.16
C HIS A 503 0.08 8.97 0.95
N HIS A 504 -0.14 8.58 2.20
CA HIS A 504 0.50 9.23 3.35
C HIS A 504 2.01 8.96 3.42
N ARG A 505 2.49 7.86 2.86
CA ARG A 505 3.92 7.62 2.65
C ARG A 505 4.51 8.64 1.67
N ALA A 506 3.83 8.90 0.56
CA ALA A 506 4.27 9.90 -0.42
C ALA A 506 4.26 11.32 0.18
N GLU A 507 3.19 11.70 0.89
CA GLU A 507 3.12 12.97 1.62
C GLU A 507 4.23 13.09 2.67
N HIS A 508 4.46 12.03 3.44
CA HIS A 508 5.52 11.99 4.44
C HIS A 508 6.90 12.16 3.79
N ALA A 509 7.17 11.48 2.67
CA ALA A 509 8.43 11.62 1.94
C ALA A 509 8.63 13.04 1.37
N ALA A 510 7.58 13.65 0.82
CA ALA A 510 7.63 15.02 0.32
C ALA A 510 7.87 16.04 1.45
N ALA A 511 7.14 15.91 2.56
CA ALA A 511 7.34 16.75 3.75
C ALA A 511 8.76 16.60 4.32
N GLU A 512 9.30 15.38 4.34
CA GLU A 512 10.68 15.11 4.76
C GLU A 512 11.71 15.78 3.83
N ALA A 513 11.51 15.71 2.51
CA ALA A 513 12.40 16.34 1.53
C ALA A 513 12.40 17.88 1.64
N GLU A 514 11.24 18.47 1.95
CA GLU A 514 11.06 19.92 2.12
C GLU A 514 11.35 20.42 3.55
N ARG A 515 11.83 19.55 4.45
CA ARG A 515 12.07 19.84 5.87
C ARG A 515 10.84 20.43 6.60
N ARG A 516 9.64 20.04 6.18
CA ARG A 516 8.37 20.38 6.82
C ARG A 516 8.04 19.41 7.97
N ASP A 517 7.08 19.78 8.81
CA ASP A 517 6.56 18.88 9.85
C ASP A 517 5.95 17.61 9.22
N THR A 518 6.48 16.45 9.60
CA THR A 518 6.05 15.14 9.09
C THR A 518 5.04 14.45 10.00
N THR A 519 4.71 15.02 11.16
CA THR A 519 3.94 14.37 12.23
C THR A 519 2.58 13.86 11.76
N ARG A 520 1.84 14.69 11.02
CA ARG A 520 0.51 14.33 10.49
C ARG A 520 0.58 13.15 9.52
N ALA A 521 1.44 13.25 8.51
CA ALA A 521 1.57 12.23 7.48
C ALA A 521 2.09 10.90 8.07
N GLU A 522 3.05 10.95 9.01
CA GLU A 522 3.54 9.75 9.70
C GLU A 522 2.44 9.07 10.52
N THR A 523 1.63 9.85 11.24
CA THR A 523 0.54 9.34 12.08
C THR A 523 -0.54 8.66 11.23
N LEU A 524 -0.96 9.29 10.13
CA LEU A 524 -1.95 8.72 9.22
C LEU A 524 -1.41 7.47 8.51
N LEU A 525 -0.15 7.49 8.09
CA LEU A 525 0.52 6.29 7.56
C LEU A 525 0.48 5.14 8.58
N ARG A 526 0.89 5.38 9.83
CA ARG A 526 0.86 4.35 10.89
C ARG A 526 -0.54 3.81 11.12
N HIS A 527 -1.55 4.68 11.16
CA HIS A 527 -2.95 4.29 11.34
C HIS A 527 -3.39 3.27 10.26
N HIS A 528 -3.16 3.58 8.99
CA HIS A 528 -3.57 2.68 7.92
C HIS A 528 -2.71 1.40 7.82
N VAL A 529 -1.42 1.48 8.14
CA VAL A 529 -0.53 0.31 8.15
C VAL A 529 -0.92 -0.71 9.23
N VAL A 530 -1.33 -0.25 10.42
CA VAL A 530 -1.76 -1.14 11.51
C VAL A 530 -3.07 -1.86 11.20
N ALA A 531 -3.94 -1.25 10.41
CA ALA A 531 -5.20 -1.86 9.96
C ALA A 531 -5.01 -2.93 8.86
N LEU A 532 -3.87 -2.96 8.16
CA LEU A 532 -3.58 -4.01 7.19
C LEU A 532 -3.32 -5.36 7.89
N PRO A 533 -3.72 -6.51 7.30
CA PRO A 533 -3.41 -7.84 7.84
C PRO A 533 -1.91 -8.09 8.04
N GLU A 534 -1.51 -8.89 9.04
CA GLU A 534 -0.10 -9.12 9.39
C GLU A 534 0.76 -9.67 8.24
N GLY A 535 0.17 -10.49 7.36
CA GLY A 535 0.84 -11.05 6.18
C GLY A 535 0.77 -10.18 4.91
N HIS A 536 0.18 -8.98 4.98
CA HIS A 536 0.03 -8.13 3.80
C HIS A 536 1.38 -7.52 3.39
N THR A 537 1.76 -7.65 2.11
CA THR A 537 3.08 -7.20 1.59
C THR A 537 3.33 -5.73 1.90
N GLU A 538 2.37 -4.85 1.60
CA GLU A 538 2.51 -3.40 1.85
C GLU A 538 2.69 -3.06 3.34
N ARG A 539 2.12 -3.85 4.26
CA ARG A 539 2.33 -3.63 5.70
C ARG A 539 3.82 -3.77 6.03
N THR A 540 4.44 -4.84 5.51
CA THR A 540 5.88 -5.09 5.72
C THR A 540 6.72 -3.97 5.14
N ASP A 541 6.42 -3.54 3.91
CA ASP A 541 7.15 -2.49 3.21
C ASP A 541 7.03 -1.13 3.92
N HIS A 542 5.82 -0.75 4.34
CA HIS A 542 5.61 0.50 5.07
C HIS A 542 6.21 0.48 6.47
N LEU A 543 6.19 -0.66 7.19
CA LEU A 543 6.88 -0.77 8.48
C LEU A 543 8.39 -0.65 8.31
N ALA A 544 8.97 -1.25 7.27
CA ALA A 544 10.38 -1.07 6.94
C ALA A 544 10.70 0.40 6.61
N TYR A 545 9.84 1.07 5.85
CA TYR A 545 9.93 2.51 5.62
C TYR A 545 9.90 3.28 6.93
N LEU A 546 8.87 3.08 7.79
CA LEU A 546 8.65 3.80 9.05
C LEU A 546 9.78 3.64 10.05
N ARG A 547 10.49 2.49 10.08
CA ARG A 547 11.70 2.32 10.89
C ARG A 547 12.73 3.42 10.63
N GLY A 548 12.81 3.92 9.39
CA GLY A 548 13.57 5.13 9.10
C GLY A 548 15.09 4.94 9.15
N HIS A 549 15.58 3.72 8.99
CA HIS A 549 17.01 3.44 9.03
C HIS A 549 17.65 3.66 7.67
N GLY A 550 18.90 4.12 7.68
CA GLY A 550 19.82 4.02 6.56
C GLY A 550 20.95 3.03 6.88
N ALA A 551 21.99 3.08 6.06
CA ALA A 551 23.19 2.29 6.21
C ALA A 551 24.45 3.16 6.15
N LEU A 552 25.48 2.77 6.90
CA LEU A 552 26.78 3.44 6.93
C LEU A 552 27.90 2.45 6.62
N THR A 553 28.72 2.76 5.62
CA THR A 553 29.98 2.09 5.32
C THR A 553 31.11 3.11 5.48
N LEU A 554 32.14 2.76 6.27
CA LEU A 554 33.30 3.62 6.51
C LEU A 554 34.59 2.82 6.46
N THR A 555 35.55 3.31 5.69
CA THR A 555 36.91 2.79 5.60
C THR A 555 37.87 3.91 5.97
N THR A 556 39.00 3.59 6.62
CA THR A 556 40.04 4.58 6.98
C THR A 556 41.40 4.09 6.54
N ASP A 557 42.34 5.03 6.40
CA ASP A 557 43.75 4.75 6.20
C ASP A 557 44.61 5.41 7.31
N PRO A 558 45.27 4.64 8.19
CA PRO A 558 45.23 3.18 8.28
C PRO A 558 43.86 2.65 8.72
N PRO A 559 43.54 1.36 8.45
CA PRO A 559 42.35 0.70 9.00
C PRO A 559 42.47 0.53 10.52
N GLY A 560 41.38 0.11 11.18
CA GLY A 560 41.35 -0.17 12.62
C GLY A 560 41.02 1.04 13.49
N ALA A 561 40.47 2.11 12.93
CA ALA A 561 40.00 3.25 13.70
C ALA A 561 38.65 2.95 14.37
N GLU A 562 38.56 3.17 15.67
CA GLU A 562 37.28 3.12 16.38
C GLU A 562 36.37 4.28 15.93
N VAL A 563 35.11 3.95 15.62
CA VAL A 563 34.12 4.91 15.16
C VAL A 563 33.13 5.21 16.29
N LEU A 564 33.29 6.37 16.93
CA LEU A 564 32.36 6.85 17.97
C LEU A 564 31.26 7.69 17.34
N LEU A 565 30.03 7.16 17.34
CA LEU A 565 28.88 7.82 16.75
C LEU A 565 28.26 8.81 17.74
N HIS A 566 28.17 10.07 17.31
CA HIS A 566 27.43 11.12 18.01
C HIS A 566 26.28 11.59 17.13
N ARG A 567 25.08 11.76 17.69
CA ARG A 567 23.92 12.32 16.97
C ARG A 567 23.84 13.81 17.23
N TYR A 568 23.65 14.62 16.19
CA TYR A 568 23.28 16.01 16.38
C TYR A 568 21.82 16.11 16.81
N GLU A 569 21.58 16.70 17.97
CA GLU A 569 20.24 16.94 18.50
C GLU A 569 20.03 18.45 18.72
N LEU A 570 18.80 18.91 18.49
CA LEU A 570 18.45 20.31 18.69
C LEU A 570 18.33 20.59 20.21
N GLN A 571 19.35 21.24 20.77
CA GLN A 571 19.41 21.65 22.18
C GLN A 571 19.61 23.16 22.26
N ASN A 572 18.72 23.85 22.96
CA ASN A 572 18.75 25.32 23.08
C ASN A 572 18.87 26.02 21.71
N ARG A 573 18.08 25.54 20.73
CA ARG A 573 18.02 26.04 19.34
C ARG A 573 19.31 25.84 18.51
N ARG A 574 20.25 25.01 18.97
CA ARG A 574 21.50 24.65 18.27
C ARG A 574 21.61 23.13 18.10
N LEU A 575 22.30 22.69 17.07
CA LEU A 575 22.65 21.29 16.85
C LEU A 575 23.88 20.94 17.68
N VAL A 576 23.70 20.13 18.72
CA VAL A 576 24.77 19.68 19.63
C VAL A 576 24.98 18.17 19.45
N PRO A 577 26.22 17.70 19.26
CA PRO A 577 26.50 16.27 19.10
C PRO A 577 26.49 15.56 20.46
N HIS A 578 25.62 14.56 20.62
CA HIS A 578 25.52 13.68 21.80
C HIS A 578 26.00 12.28 21.47
N PHE A 579 26.86 11.70 22.31
CA PHE A 579 27.37 10.34 22.11
C PHE A 579 26.22 9.31 22.18
N VAL A 580 26.16 8.42 21.19
CA VAL A 580 25.15 7.36 21.12
C VAL A 580 25.76 6.01 21.47
N ARG A 581 26.77 5.59 20.70
CA ARG A 581 27.48 4.31 20.87
C ARG A 581 28.77 4.26 20.02
N SER A 582 29.65 3.32 20.32
CA SER A 582 30.71 2.89 19.38
C SER A 582 30.10 1.99 18.30
N LEU A 583 30.51 2.16 17.04
CA LEU A 583 30.11 1.29 15.92
C LEU A 583 31.12 0.17 15.64
N GLY A 584 32.19 0.08 16.45
CA GLY A 584 33.32 -0.81 16.22
C GLY A 584 34.46 -0.13 15.48
N THR A 585 35.36 -0.92 14.91
CA THR A 585 36.56 -0.46 14.21
C THR A 585 36.41 -0.57 12.70
N THR A 586 36.96 0.39 11.94
CA THR A 586 36.97 0.35 10.47
C THR A 586 37.82 -0.84 9.95
N PRO A 587 37.45 -1.43 8.80
CA PRO A 587 36.34 -1.07 7.91
C PRO A 587 34.96 -1.50 8.45
N LEU A 588 34.00 -0.56 8.42
CA LEU A 588 32.58 -0.82 8.71
C LEU A 588 31.83 -1.04 7.40
N HIS A 589 30.94 -2.03 7.37
CA HIS A 589 30.16 -2.36 6.17
C HIS A 589 28.66 -2.37 6.47
N LYS A 590 27.90 -1.47 5.81
CA LYS A 590 26.42 -1.36 5.88
C LYS A 590 25.84 -1.44 7.30
N VAL A 591 26.47 -0.75 8.25
CA VAL A 591 25.98 -0.66 9.63
C VAL A 591 24.65 0.09 9.63
N SER A 592 23.58 -0.55 10.11
CA SER A 592 22.26 0.07 10.19
C SER A 592 22.21 1.12 11.30
N ILE A 593 21.82 2.34 10.95
CA ILE A 593 21.60 3.43 11.89
C ILE A 593 20.33 4.22 11.53
N PRO A 594 19.63 4.80 12.51
CA PRO A 594 18.47 5.65 12.26
C PRO A 594 18.82 6.83 11.35
N ARG A 595 17.82 7.40 10.66
CA ARG A 595 18.00 8.66 9.94
C ARG A 595 18.42 9.79 10.89
N GLY A 596 19.22 10.70 10.38
CA GLY A 596 19.64 11.90 11.11
C GLY A 596 20.98 12.45 10.67
N SER A 597 21.36 13.57 11.29
CA SER A 597 22.70 14.15 11.21
C SER A 597 23.55 13.64 12.36
N TYR A 598 24.76 13.21 12.05
CA TYR A 598 25.69 12.61 13.00
C TYR A 598 27.10 13.18 12.82
N LEU A 599 27.88 13.06 13.89
CA LEU A 599 29.33 13.24 13.90
C LEU A 599 29.98 11.92 14.30
N CYS A 600 30.72 11.32 13.37
CA CYS A 600 31.60 10.20 13.67
C CYS A 600 32.96 10.76 14.10
N LEU A 601 33.40 10.44 15.32
CA LEU A 601 34.78 10.67 15.73
C LEU A 601 35.58 9.40 15.43
N LEU A 602 36.54 9.50 14.52
CA LEU A 602 37.41 8.39 14.13
C LEU A 602 38.67 8.46 14.99
N LYS A 603 38.85 7.45 15.84
CA LYS A 603 39.98 7.37 16.77
C LYS A 603 40.89 6.21 16.41
N HIS A 604 42.15 6.49 16.16
CA HIS A 604 43.18 5.48 15.97
C HIS A 604 44.35 5.80 16.91
N PRO A 605 44.99 4.79 17.55
CA PRO A 605 46.01 5.03 18.59
C PRO A 605 47.14 5.99 18.17
N ASP A 606 47.63 5.83 16.94
CA ASP A 606 48.79 6.59 16.43
C ASP A 606 48.42 7.73 15.47
N ARG A 607 47.15 8.17 15.44
CA ARG A 607 46.68 9.21 14.51
C ARG A 607 45.87 10.28 15.23
N ALA A 608 45.79 11.45 14.62
CA ALA A 608 44.91 12.52 15.06
C ALA A 608 43.44 12.07 14.98
N VAL A 609 42.62 12.53 15.93
CA VAL A 609 41.18 12.26 15.92
C VAL A 609 40.54 13.01 14.75
N VAL A 610 39.88 12.27 13.86
CA VAL A 610 39.21 12.86 12.70
C VAL A 610 37.71 13.04 12.96
N ARG A 611 37.21 14.24 12.67
CA ARG A 611 35.79 14.61 12.74
C ARG A 611 35.14 14.35 11.38
N TYR A 612 34.29 13.34 11.30
CA TYR A 612 33.62 12.93 10.06
C TYR A 612 32.09 13.04 10.22
N PRO A 613 31.48 14.19 9.86
CA PRO A 613 30.03 14.32 9.91
C PRO A 613 29.38 13.51 8.78
N VAL A 614 28.23 12.91 9.08
CA VAL A 614 27.42 12.13 8.14
C VAL A 614 25.95 12.53 8.26
N SER A 615 25.24 12.59 7.14
CA SER A 615 23.80 12.87 7.11
C SER A 615 23.10 11.73 6.41
N ILE A 616 22.27 10.99 7.14
CA ILE A 616 21.63 9.76 6.65
C ILE A 616 20.14 9.98 6.56
N GLY A 617 19.63 9.91 5.33
CA GLY A 617 18.21 9.82 5.02
C GLY A 617 17.66 8.41 5.19
N ARG A 618 16.34 8.31 5.06
CA ARG A 618 15.60 7.04 5.13
C ARG A 618 15.96 6.12 3.97
N GLY A 619 16.44 4.91 4.27
CA GLY A 619 16.92 3.95 3.26
C GLY A 619 18.21 4.38 2.56
N GLU A 620 18.80 5.53 2.93
CA GLU A 620 20.03 6.03 2.32
C GLU A 620 21.23 5.18 2.76
N HIS A 621 22.13 4.90 1.83
CA HIS A 621 23.43 4.29 2.14
C HIS A 621 24.54 5.34 2.03
N TRP A 622 25.07 5.77 3.17
CA TRP A 622 26.28 6.58 3.22
C TRP A 622 27.51 5.66 3.09
N HIS A 623 28.10 5.60 1.90
CA HIS A 623 29.20 4.68 1.59
C HIS A 623 30.50 5.35 1.15
N GLY A 624 30.59 6.69 1.16
CA GLY A 624 31.83 7.41 0.88
C GLY A 624 32.44 7.12 -0.50
N VAL A 625 31.64 6.75 -1.50
CA VAL A 625 32.14 6.53 -2.87
C VAL A 625 32.12 7.87 -3.60
N ALA A 626 33.27 8.25 -4.17
CA ALA A 626 33.42 9.47 -4.96
C ALA A 626 32.63 9.39 -6.28
N PRO A 627 32.30 10.53 -6.93
CA PRO A 627 31.71 10.54 -8.26
C PRO A 627 32.52 9.70 -9.26
N ASN A 628 31.86 8.78 -9.97
CA ASN A 628 32.47 7.81 -10.90
C ASN A 628 33.37 6.74 -10.25
N GLY A 629 33.44 6.68 -8.92
CA GLY A 629 34.10 5.61 -8.18
C GLY A 629 33.20 4.37 -8.03
N HIS A 630 33.82 3.21 -7.77
CA HIS A 630 33.13 1.94 -7.54
C HIS A 630 33.33 1.39 -6.12
N GLU A 631 34.27 1.96 -5.36
CA GLU A 631 34.62 1.53 -4.02
C GLU A 631 34.63 2.72 -3.03
N PRO A 632 34.35 2.47 -1.72
CA PRO A 632 34.46 3.48 -0.69
C PRO A 632 35.85 4.12 -0.64
N ASN A 633 35.92 5.45 -0.67
CA ASN A 633 37.17 6.18 -0.49
C ASN A 633 37.59 6.08 0.98
N ALA A 634 38.76 5.47 1.24
CA ALA A 634 39.30 5.35 2.58
C ALA A 634 39.66 6.73 3.12
N ILE A 635 39.11 7.06 4.30
CA ILE A 635 39.33 8.36 4.95
C ILE A 635 40.75 8.40 5.52
N PRO A 636 41.64 9.28 5.03
CA PRO A 636 42.97 9.41 5.59
C PRO A 636 42.91 9.91 7.03
N LEU A 637 43.68 9.27 7.91
CA LEU A 637 43.87 9.70 9.29
C LEU A 637 45.25 10.35 9.42
N PRO A 638 45.34 11.67 9.61
CA PRO A 638 46.62 12.37 9.71
C PRO A 638 47.41 11.93 10.94
N LYS A 639 48.73 11.92 10.83
CA LYS A 639 49.61 11.85 12.00
C LYS A 639 49.51 13.16 12.80
N PRO A 640 49.67 13.13 14.13
CA PRO A 640 49.65 14.35 14.93
C PRO A 640 50.67 15.42 14.49
N THR A 641 51.79 15.01 13.89
CA THR A 641 52.84 15.92 13.37
C THR A 641 52.49 16.58 12.04
N GLU A 642 51.48 16.09 11.32
CA GLU A 642 51.09 16.61 10.00
C GLU A 642 50.09 17.77 10.09
N LEU A 643 49.51 17.99 11.27
CA LEU A 643 48.57 19.06 11.58
C LEU A 643 49.16 20.01 12.63
N GLY A 644 49.10 21.32 12.36
CA GLY A 644 49.37 22.34 13.37
C GLY A 644 48.28 22.40 14.47
N PRO A 645 48.52 23.10 15.59
CA PRO A 645 47.55 23.23 16.69
C PRO A 645 46.23 23.90 16.25
N ASP A 646 46.31 24.76 15.23
CA ASP A 646 45.18 25.48 14.63
C ASP A 646 44.78 24.91 13.26
N ASP A 647 45.25 23.71 12.90
CA ASP A 647 44.84 23.05 11.66
C ASP A 647 43.59 22.19 11.91
N CYS A 648 42.58 22.35 11.06
CA CYS A 648 41.37 21.53 11.06
C CYS A 648 41.37 20.67 9.79
N TYR A 649 41.32 19.35 9.94
CA TYR A 649 41.20 18.44 8.81
C TYR A 649 39.72 18.24 8.42
N ILE A 650 39.41 18.50 7.16
CA ILE A 650 38.09 18.37 6.54
C ILE A 650 38.22 17.18 5.56
N PRO A 651 37.72 15.99 5.94
CA PRO A 651 37.82 14.80 5.11
C PRO A 651 37.12 14.93 3.76
N ALA A 652 37.61 14.17 2.77
CA ALA A 652 36.92 14.03 1.50
C ALA A 652 35.52 13.45 1.70
N GLY A 653 34.56 13.87 0.87
CA GLY A 653 33.19 13.34 0.95
C GLY A 653 32.11 14.24 0.41
N TRP A 654 30.91 13.66 0.34
CA TRP A 654 29.66 14.31 -0.05
C TRP A 654 29.22 15.36 0.97
N PHE A 655 28.69 16.49 0.48
CA PHE A 655 28.00 17.48 1.30
C PHE A 655 26.85 18.12 0.51
N GLN A 656 25.84 18.62 1.24
CA GLN A 656 24.75 19.40 0.67
C GLN A 656 25.16 20.88 0.56
N CYS A 657 25.26 21.37 -0.68
CA CYS A 657 25.56 22.77 -1.00
C CYS A 657 24.29 23.58 -1.25
N GLY A 658 24.34 24.89 -0.98
CA GLY A 658 23.31 25.85 -1.36
C GLY A 658 21.96 25.64 -0.66
N GLY A 659 20.88 25.98 -1.36
CA GLY A 659 19.50 25.70 -0.94
C GLY A 659 18.94 26.64 0.13
N ASP A 660 19.43 27.86 0.20
CA ASP A 660 18.94 28.86 1.15
C ASP A 660 17.89 29.77 0.51
N PRO A 661 16.60 29.66 0.87
CA PRO A 661 15.53 30.41 0.24
C PRO A 661 15.57 31.91 0.59
N ASP A 662 16.28 32.29 1.65
CA ASP A 662 16.36 33.68 2.13
C ASP A 662 17.52 34.47 1.47
N LEU A 663 18.30 33.84 0.59
CA LEU A 663 19.47 34.44 -0.04
C LEU A 663 19.41 34.35 -1.56
N THR A 664 19.38 35.50 -2.23
CA THR A 664 19.32 35.61 -3.69
C THR A 664 20.53 34.95 -4.38
N GLU A 665 21.72 35.10 -3.82
CA GLU A 665 22.96 34.59 -4.41
C GLU A 665 23.31 33.17 -3.95
N SER A 666 22.47 32.53 -3.13
CA SER A 666 22.71 31.14 -2.72
C SER A 666 22.66 30.24 -3.95
N LEU A 667 23.63 29.33 -4.05
CA LEU A 667 23.57 28.27 -5.05
C LEU A 667 22.33 27.38 -4.84
N SER A 668 21.86 26.75 -5.92
CA SER A 668 20.80 25.76 -5.86
C SER A 668 21.19 24.57 -4.98
N ALA A 669 20.21 24.01 -4.27
CA ALA A 669 20.40 22.85 -3.40
C ALA A 669 20.94 21.64 -4.20
N ARG A 670 22.20 21.25 -3.99
CA ARG A 670 22.80 20.10 -4.70
C ARG A 670 23.89 19.43 -3.86
N ARG A 671 24.04 18.11 -4.03
CA ARG A 671 25.16 17.35 -3.44
C ARG A 671 26.42 17.45 -4.29
N PHE A 672 27.52 17.78 -3.65
CA PHE A 672 28.86 17.77 -4.26
C PHE A 672 29.82 16.91 -3.46
N TRP A 673 30.76 16.28 -4.16
CA TRP A 673 31.95 15.71 -3.56
C TRP A 673 33.07 16.74 -3.51
N VAL A 674 33.65 16.93 -2.33
CA VAL A 674 34.82 17.79 -2.12
C VAL A 674 35.95 16.95 -1.52
N ASP A 675 37.14 17.06 -2.11
CA ASP A 675 38.35 16.37 -1.67
C ASP A 675 38.84 16.80 -0.29
N GLY A 676 39.77 16.04 0.28
CA GLY A 676 40.37 16.31 1.58
C GLY A 676 41.10 17.65 1.61
N ARG A 677 40.86 18.42 2.68
CA ARG A 677 41.47 19.74 2.91
C ARG A 677 41.88 19.92 4.36
N VAL A 678 42.91 20.72 4.58
CA VAL A 678 43.23 21.27 5.90
C VAL A 678 42.95 22.77 5.86
N PHE A 679 42.18 23.28 6.82
CA PHE A 679 41.88 24.70 7.01
C PHE A 679 42.59 25.20 8.27
N ARG A 680 43.04 26.46 8.25
CA ARG A 680 43.33 27.17 9.51
C ARG A 680 42.02 27.37 10.29
N ARG A 681 42.07 27.16 11.61
CA ARG A 681 40.93 27.27 12.51
C ARG A 681 40.33 28.67 12.49
N PHE A 682 41.19 29.68 12.47
CA PHE A 682 40.83 31.09 12.48
C PHE A 682 41.25 31.78 11.17
N PRO A 683 40.60 32.89 10.79
CA PRO A 683 41.08 33.76 9.72
C PRO A 683 42.43 34.41 10.08
N VAL A 684 43.13 34.93 9.07
CA VAL A 684 44.42 35.61 9.27
C VAL A 684 44.19 36.89 10.05
N THR A 685 44.96 37.09 11.12
CA THR A 685 44.87 38.26 12.01
C THR A 685 45.73 39.42 11.50
N ASN A 686 45.46 40.63 12.00
CA ASN A 686 46.30 41.80 11.75
C ASN A 686 47.76 41.53 12.12
N ARG A 687 48.04 40.91 13.28
CA ARG A 687 49.40 40.56 13.71
C ARG A 687 50.12 39.71 12.67
N GLN A 688 49.48 38.63 12.24
CA GLN A 688 50.05 37.71 11.25
C GLN A 688 50.29 38.41 9.91
N TYR A 689 49.36 39.26 9.46
CA TYR A 689 49.51 39.99 8.21
C TYR A 689 50.65 41.01 8.26
N LEU A 690 50.86 41.68 9.40
CA LEU A 690 51.99 42.58 9.59
C LEU A 690 53.33 41.83 9.55
N ASP A 691 53.42 40.64 10.16
CA ASP A 691 54.63 39.80 10.08
C ASP A 691 55.01 39.47 8.62
N PHE A 692 54.01 39.26 7.76
CA PHE A 692 54.21 39.09 6.31
C PHE A 692 54.77 40.35 5.64
N LEU A 693 54.19 41.53 5.92
CA LEU A 693 54.66 42.79 5.35
C LEU A 693 56.09 43.12 5.81
N ASP A 694 56.37 42.89 7.10
CA ASP A 694 57.69 43.11 7.69
C ASP A 694 58.73 42.15 7.08
N ALA A 695 58.36 40.89 6.81
CA ALA A 695 59.22 39.94 6.12
C ALA A 695 59.56 40.37 4.68
N LEU A 696 58.62 40.99 3.96
CA LEU A 696 58.89 41.58 2.65
C LEU A 696 59.86 42.76 2.74
N VAL A 697 59.69 43.65 3.72
CA VAL A 697 60.61 44.78 3.94
C VAL A 697 62.03 44.28 4.26
N GLN A 698 62.14 43.30 5.16
CA GLN A 698 63.43 42.70 5.54
C GLN A 698 64.17 42.03 4.38
N THR A 699 63.43 41.58 3.35
CA THR A 699 64.00 40.99 2.13
C THR A 699 64.21 42.00 1.00
N GLY A 700 64.10 43.30 1.28
CA GLY A 700 64.31 44.39 0.31
C GLY A 700 63.13 44.64 -0.64
N ARG A 701 61.96 44.05 -0.36
CA ARG A 701 60.74 44.12 -1.19
C ARG A 701 59.74 45.16 -0.66
N THR A 702 60.22 46.31 -0.23
CA THR A 702 59.40 47.36 0.43
C THR A 702 58.26 47.89 -0.45
N GLU A 703 58.48 48.09 -1.76
CA GLU A 703 57.42 48.55 -2.67
C GLU A 703 56.28 47.54 -2.78
N GLU A 704 56.60 46.25 -2.73
CA GLU A 704 55.62 45.17 -2.73
C GLU A 704 54.84 45.14 -1.41
N ALA A 705 55.54 45.31 -0.27
CA ALA A 705 54.89 45.41 1.03
C ALA A 705 53.88 46.58 1.06
N LEU A 706 54.26 47.76 0.56
CA LEU A 706 53.38 48.94 0.48
C LEU A 706 52.19 48.74 -0.47
N ARG A 707 52.34 47.91 -1.51
CA ARG A 707 51.27 47.54 -2.45
C ARG A 707 50.24 46.63 -1.78
N HIS A 708 50.67 45.71 -0.92
CA HIS A 708 49.78 44.78 -0.23
C HIS A 708 49.21 45.32 1.09
N ALA A 709 49.85 46.31 1.69
CA ALA A 709 49.44 46.94 2.94
C ALA A 709 47.94 47.30 2.97
N PRO A 710 47.22 47.05 4.09
CA PRO A 710 45.79 47.35 4.22
C PRO A 710 45.47 48.84 4.02
N ARG A 711 44.39 49.13 3.29
CA ARG A 711 43.99 50.50 2.92
C ARG A 711 42.48 50.66 2.86
N GLU A 712 42.01 51.83 3.27
CA GLU A 712 40.62 52.25 3.06
C GLU A 712 40.28 52.31 1.56
N ARG A 713 38.99 52.30 1.25
CA ARG A 713 38.52 52.52 -0.12
C ARG A 713 38.78 53.98 -0.51
N ALA A 714 39.45 54.22 -1.63
CA ALA A 714 39.62 55.58 -2.14
C ALA A 714 38.26 56.17 -2.55
N GLY A 715 38.05 57.46 -2.27
CA GLY A 715 36.88 58.20 -2.73
C GLY A 715 36.87 58.43 -4.25
N THR A 716 38.04 58.36 -4.88
CA THR A 716 38.23 58.54 -6.33
C THR A 716 38.62 57.21 -6.98
N ALA A 717 37.98 56.85 -8.09
CA ALA A 717 38.33 55.66 -8.85
C ALA A 717 39.77 55.77 -9.40
N GLY A 718 40.63 54.79 -9.09
CA GLY A 718 42.03 54.74 -9.55
C GLY A 718 43.07 55.28 -8.58
N GLU A 719 42.67 55.94 -7.48
CA GLU A 719 43.58 56.38 -6.42
C GLU A 719 43.75 55.30 -5.35
N ALA A 720 44.92 55.26 -4.70
CA ALA A 720 45.15 54.40 -3.55
C ALA A 720 44.58 55.07 -2.29
N GLY A 721 43.69 54.39 -1.57
CA GLY A 721 43.16 54.89 -0.31
C GLY A 721 44.21 54.97 0.80
N ALA A 722 43.85 55.66 1.88
CA ALA A 722 44.72 55.86 3.04
C ALA A 722 45.11 54.51 3.67
N LEU A 723 46.37 54.38 4.08
CA LEU A 723 46.83 53.22 4.83
C LEU A 723 46.19 53.20 6.21
N ILE A 724 45.64 52.06 6.63
CA ILE A 724 45.18 51.85 8.02
C ILE A 724 46.29 51.32 8.94
N VAL A 725 47.51 51.26 8.41
CA VAL A 725 48.74 50.90 9.11
C VAL A 725 49.76 52.03 8.94
N ALA A 726 50.62 52.24 9.91
CA ALA A 726 51.78 53.12 9.79
C ALA A 726 53.04 52.31 9.45
N PHE A 727 53.96 52.94 8.74
CA PHE A 727 55.25 52.37 8.35
C PHE A 727 56.36 53.34 8.73
N ASP A 728 57.32 52.89 9.55
CA ASP A 728 58.42 53.73 10.06
C ASP A 728 59.70 53.67 9.21
N GLY A 729 59.64 52.99 8.06
CA GLY A 729 60.80 52.71 7.20
C GLY A 729 61.40 51.32 7.43
N THR A 730 61.10 50.68 8.55
CA THR A 730 61.62 49.35 8.92
C THR A 730 60.53 48.32 9.15
N ARG A 731 59.40 48.73 9.72
CA ARG A 731 58.28 47.83 10.05
C ARG A 731 56.93 48.53 10.00
N PHE A 732 55.88 47.74 9.84
CA PHE A 732 54.50 48.18 9.89
C PHE A 732 53.94 48.06 11.31
N HIS A 733 53.07 48.99 11.70
CA HIS A 733 52.35 48.94 12.97
C HIS A 733 50.91 49.45 12.80
N LEU A 734 50.00 48.94 13.63
CA LEU A 734 48.60 49.35 13.63
C LEU A 734 48.47 50.80 14.11
N ARG A 735 47.55 51.55 13.51
CA ARG A 735 47.16 52.89 13.94
C ARG A 735 45.64 53.02 13.88
N PRO A 736 45.03 53.97 14.61
CA PRO A 736 43.63 54.30 14.39
C PRO A 736 43.38 54.71 12.93
N ASP A 737 42.25 54.29 12.37
CA ASP A 737 41.84 54.71 11.03
C ASP A 737 41.29 56.15 11.00
N ALA A 738 40.78 56.60 9.84
CA ALA A 738 40.24 57.94 9.68
C ALA A 738 39.05 58.25 10.62
N ASP A 739 38.30 57.22 11.03
CA ASP A 739 37.15 57.31 11.95
C ASP A 739 37.56 57.10 13.42
N GLY A 740 38.86 57.00 13.69
CA GLY A 740 39.44 56.80 15.02
C GLY A 740 39.29 55.38 15.56
N ASP A 741 38.96 54.39 14.73
CA ASP A 741 38.81 53.00 15.15
C ASP A 741 40.14 52.28 15.32
N ILE A 742 40.26 51.53 16.42
CA ILE A 742 41.46 50.79 16.77
C ILE A 742 41.37 49.37 16.22
N TRP A 743 42.28 49.05 15.30
CA TRP A 743 42.42 47.72 14.73
C TRP A 743 43.36 46.89 15.60
N GLU A 744 42.83 46.09 16.52
CA GLU A 744 43.65 45.28 17.44
C GLU A 744 44.44 44.18 16.71
N PRO A 745 45.57 43.69 17.27
CA PRO A 745 46.41 42.69 16.61
C PRO A 745 45.73 41.35 16.35
N ASP A 746 44.84 40.90 17.23
CA ASP A 746 44.20 39.58 17.16
C ASP A 746 42.84 39.59 16.43
N VAL A 747 42.42 40.75 15.93
CA VAL A 747 41.27 40.90 15.03
C VAL A 747 41.65 40.40 13.62
N PRO A 748 40.73 39.77 12.86
CA PRO A 748 41.00 39.39 11.49
C PRO A 748 41.42 40.58 10.63
N VAL A 749 42.43 40.39 9.77
CA VAL A 749 42.84 41.42 8.82
C VAL A 749 41.71 41.70 7.83
N CYS A 750 41.46 42.97 7.55
CA CYS A 750 40.51 43.40 6.52
C CYS A 750 41.14 44.50 5.66
N MET A 751 40.37 45.06 4.72
CA MET A 751 40.86 46.12 3.83
C MET A 751 42.12 45.70 3.04
N VAL A 752 42.22 44.39 2.82
CA VAL A 752 43.18 43.73 1.95
C VAL A 752 42.44 43.28 0.69
N ASN A 753 43.07 43.48 -0.45
CA ASN A 753 42.51 43.01 -1.72
C ASN A 753 42.88 41.54 -1.94
N TRP A 754 42.24 40.90 -2.93
CA TRP A 754 42.44 39.49 -3.20
C TRP A 754 43.89 39.14 -3.54
N HIS A 755 44.59 40.04 -4.24
CA HIS A 755 46.02 39.88 -4.56
C HIS A 755 46.90 39.89 -3.31
N GLY A 756 46.62 40.75 -2.33
CA GLY A 756 47.33 40.76 -1.04
C GLY A 756 47.07 39.51 -0.21
N ALA A 757 45.86 38.97 -0.24
CA ALA A 757 45.53 37.70 0.41
C ALA A 757 46.28 36.52 -0.24
N ARG A 758 46.40 36.50 -1.58
CA ARG A 758 47.20 35.50 -2.31
C ARG A 758 48.71 35.62 -2.04
N ALA A 759 49.24 36.84 -1.98
CA ALA A 759 50.65 37.07 -1.69
C ALA A 759 51.01 36.56 -0.28
N TYR A 760 50.16 36.83 0.71
CA TYR A 760 50.29 36.25 2.05
C TYR A 760 50.26 34.72 2.01
N ALA A 761 49.30 34.11 1.30
CA ALA A 761 49.20 32.66 1.22
C ALA A 761 50.46 32.02 0.60
N ALA A 762 51.03 32.64 -0.45
CA ALA A 762 52.27 32.19 -1.07
C ALA A 762 53.47 32.32 -0.13
N TRP A 763 53.55 33.41 0.63
CA TRP A 763 54.57 33.58 1.67
C TRP A 763 54.46 32.53 2.77
N GLU A 764 53.26 32.28 3.29
CA GLU A 764 53.01 31.26 4.30
C GLU A 764 53.37 29.87 3.77
N ALA A 765 53.07 29.60 2.50
CA ALA A 765 53.42 28.35 1.85
C ALA A 765 54.93 28.13 1.78
N HIS A 766 55.68 29.16 1.40
CA HIS A 766 57.14 29.13 1.38
C HIS A 766 57.72 28.96 2.80
N ARG A 767 57.20 29.70 3.78
CA ARG A 767 57.66 29.69 5.17
C ARG A 767 57.47 28.35 5.87
N THR A 768 56.37 27.66 5.58
CA THR A 768 55.99 26.41 6.25
C THR A 768 56.31 25.15 5.42
N GLY A 769 56.65 25.30 4.14
CA GLY A 769 56.83 24.18 3.21
C GLY A 769 55.52 23.46 2.84
N GLN A 770 54.37 24.01 3.23
CA GLN A 770 53.05 23.44 2.97
C GLN A 770 52.33 24.25 1.89
N PRO A 771 51.49 23.64 1.03
CA PRO A 771 50.87 24.34 -0.11
C PRO A 771 49.65 25.18 0.30
N TRP A 772 49.86 26.17 1.18
CA TRP A 772 48.82 27.08 1.64
C TRP A 772 48.30 27.98 0.51
N ARG A 773 46.98 28.14 0.47
CA ARG A 773 46.25 28.97 -0.50
C ARG A 773 44.95 29.49 0.10
N LEU A 774 44.26 30.36 -0.63
CA LEU A 774 42.87 30.70 -0.33
C LEU A 774 41.97 29.49 -0.57
N PRO A 775 40.89 29.31 0.22
CA PRO A 775 39.96 28.21 0.03
C PRO A 775 39.15 28.36 -1.26
N GLY A 776 38.72 27.24 -1.84
CA GLY A 776 37.71 27.24 -2.89
C GLY A 776 36.31 27.37 -2.29
N GLU A 777 35.35 27.95 -3.01
CA GLU A 777 34.03 28.33 -2.47
C GLU A 777 33.18 27.16 -1.98
N LEU A 778 33.27 25.99 -2.62
CA LEU A 778 32.57 24.77 -2.20
C LEU A 778 33.25 24.11 -1.00
N ALA A 779 34.58 24.12 -0.96
CA ALA A 779 35.33 23.60 0.18
C ALA A 779 35.13 24.46 1.43
N TRP A 780 35.05 25.79 1.25
CA TRP A 780 34.73 26.72 2.31
C TRP A 780 33.33 26.46 2.87
N GLU A 781 32.31 26.34 2.01
CA GLU A 781 30.95 26.09 2.48
C GLU A 781 30.85 24.77 3.23
N LYS A 782 31.40 23.68 2.67
CA LYS A 782 31.48 22.40 3.37
C LYS A 782 32.16 22.56 4.74
N ALA A 783 33.31 23.24 4.81
CA ALA A 783 34.02 23.47 6.06
C ALA A 783 33.17 24.22 7.11
N ALA A 784 32.25 25.09 6.66
CA ALA A 784 31.34 25.86 7.51
C ALA A 784 30.10 25.10 7.97
N ARG A 785 29.33 24.49 7.05
CA ARG A 785 28.08 23.80 7.40
C ARG A 785 28.20 22.33 7.70
N GLY A 786 29.29 21.67 7.33
CA GLY A 786 29.32 20.21 7.33
C GLY A 786 28.58 19.64 6.12
N VAL A 787 27.74 18.62 6.35
CA VAL A 787 27.16 17.80 5.29
C VAL A 787 25.63 17.74 5.28
N ASP A 788 24.98 18.29 6.30
CA ASP A 788 23.53 18.20 6.52
C ASP A 788 22.75 19.44 6.02
N GLY A 789 23.42 20.41 5.42
CA GLY A 789 22.79 21.59 4.82
C GLY A 789 22.21 22.57 5.84
N ARG A 790 22.82 22.68 7.03
CA ARG A 790 22.50 23.71 8.03
C ARG A 790 22.83 25.14 7.54
N PHE A 791 22.06 26.14 7.98
CA PHE A 791 22.24 27.53 7.56
C PHE A 791 23.41 28.25 8.26
N TYR A 792 23.70 27.88 9.50
CA TYR A 792 24.85 28.36 10.28
C TYR A 792 25.69 27.18 10.77
N PRO A 793 26.96 27.37 11.18
CA PRO A 793 27.83 26.29 11.65
C PRO A 793 27.21 25.45 12.79
N TRP A 794 26.41 26.07 13.65
CA TRP A 794 25.71 25.46 14.78
C TRP A 794 24.28 24.98 14.50
N GLY A 795 23.74 25.11 13.29
CA GLY A 795 22.36 24.72 12.95
C GLY A 795 21.58 25.84 12.25
N ASP A 796 20.25 25.81 12.34
CA ASP A 796 19.36 26.72 11.60
C ASP A 796 18.85 27.91 12.43
N GLY A 797 18.90 27.80 13.77
CA GLY A 797 18.55 28.90 14.67
C GLY A 797 19.63 29.98 14.71
N PHE A 798 19.24 31.20 15.07
CA PHE A 798 20.17 32.32 15.25
C PHE A 798 19.91 33.04 16.57
N ASP A 799 20.99 33.47 17.21
CA ASP A 799 21.02 34.42 18.31
C ASP A 799 22.20 35.37 18.11
N PRO A 800 22.05 36.70 18.31
CA PRO A 800 23.13 37.65 18.12
C PRO A 800 24.37 37.40 19.00
N SER A 801 24.25 36.67 20.12
CA SER A 801 25.38 36.35 21.00
C SER A 801 26.29 35.23 20.46
N TRP A 802 25.93 34.57 19.35
CA TRP A 802 26.63 33.37 18.87
C TRP A 802 27.68 33.62 17.79
N ALA A 803 27.63 34.76 17.10
CA ALA A 803 28.61 35.15 16.09
C ALA A 803 28.73 36.67 16.01
N CYS A 804 29.90 37.15 15.60
CA CYS A 804 30.19 38.58 15.45
C CYS A 804 29.41 39.16 14.27
N GLY A 805 28.39 39.97 14.55
CA GLY A 805 27.51 40.57 13.55
C GLY A 805 26.89 41.89 14.01
N ARG A 806 26.00 42.47 13.20
CA ARG A 806 25.43 43.81 13.47
C ARG A 806 24.81 43.94 14.86
N LEU A 807 24.14 42.89 15.31
CA LEU A 807 23.34 42.87 16.53
C LEU A 807 24.11 42.29 17.73
N SER A 808 25.38 41.89 17.57
CA SER A 808 26.17 41.27 18.64
C SER A 808 26.92 42.28 19.52
N HIS A 809 26.65 43.58 19.36
CA HIS A 809 27.40 44.66 20.00
C HIS A 809 26.46 45.59 20.81
N PRO A 810 26.80 45.93 22.07
CA PRO A 810 26.03 46.90 22.86
C PRO A 810 26.33 48.37 22.52
N GLY A 811 27.38 48.63 21.71
CA GLY A 811 27.87 49.99 21.41
C GLY A 811 28.36 50.13 19.97
N ARG A 812 29.53 50.76 19.76
CA ARG A 812 30.15 50.87 18.42
C ARG A 812 30.37 49.46 17.86
N ILE A 813 29.84 49.23 16.66
CA ILE A 813 29.98 47.94 15.98
C ILE A 813 31.40 47.90 15.42
N LEU A 814 32.20 46.95 15.88
CA LEU A 814 33.60 46.79 15.49
C LEU A 814 33.92 45.30 15.39
N PRO A 815 34.87 44.90 14.54
CA PRO A 815 35.31 43.52 14.51
C PRO A 815 35.97 43.12 15.83
N GLN A 816 35.81 41.86 16.20
CA GLN A 816 36.31 41.30 17.45
C GLN A 816 37.51 40.38 17.21
N PRO A 817 38.35 40.13 18.23
CA PRO A 817 39.42 39.13 18.14
C PRO A 817 38.89 37.77 17.69
N VAL A 818 39.71 37.02 16.95
CA VAL A 818 39.35 35.66 16.50
C VAL A 818 38.97 34.77 17.69
N GLY A 819 37.91 33.99 17.55
CA GLY A 819 37.40 33.12 18.61
C GLY A 819 36.63 33.81 19.74
N ALA A 820 36.34 35.11 19.65
CA ALA A 820 35.51 35.82 20.63
C ALA A 820 34.08 35.22 20.77
N PHE A 821 33.62 34.51 19.74
CA PHE A 821 32.30 33.87 19.71
C PHE A 821 32.44 32.34 19.71
N PRO A 822 32.45 31.68 20.89
CA PRO A 822 32.75 30.25 21.01
C PRO A 822 31.65 29.32 20.46
N VAL A 823 30.52 29.88 20.00
CA VAL A 823 29.44 29.12 19.37
C VAL A 823 29.61 29.02 17.85
N ASP A 824 30.32 29.96 17.23
CA ASP A 824 30.63 29.97 15.80
C ASP A 824 31.72 28.95 15.48
N VAL A 825 31.37 27.67 15.61
CA VAL A 825 32.25 26.52 15.40
C VAL A 825 31.56 25.50 14.50
N SER A 826 32.24 25.15 13.41
CA SER A 826 31.71 24.19 12.44
C SER A 826 31.78 22.75 12.93
N PRO A 827 31.07 21.81 12.26
CA PRO A 827 31.20 20.38 12.52
C PRO A 827 32.65 19.86 12.49
N TYR A 828 33.54 20.54 11.75
CA TYR A 828 34.96 20.20 11.62
C TYR A 828 35.86 20.93 12.62
N GLY A 829 35.33 21.84 13.43
CA GLY A 829 36.08 22.61 14.42
C GLY A 829 36.73 23.88 13.87
N VAL A 830 36.26 24.39 12.73
CA VAL A 830 36.70 25.68 12.18
C VAL A 830 35.85 26.79 12.80
N HIS A 831 36.49 27.89 13.21
CA HIS A 831 35.84 28.99 13.92
C HIS A 831 35.55 30.18 13.01
N ASP A 832 34.64 31.05 13.48
CA ASP A 832 34.36 32.38 12.91
C ASP A 832 33.97 32.30 11.42
N LEU A 833 32.98 31.47 11.07
CA LEU A 833 32.54 31.27 9.67
C LEU A 833 31.21 31.93 9.35
N ALA A 834 30.33 32.12 10.34
CA ALA A 834 29.07 32.82 10.14
C ALA A 834 29.26 34.34 10.20
N GLY A 835 30.06 34.81 11.15
CA GLY A 835 30.35 36.23 11.35
C GLY A 835 31.83 36.56 11.25
N SER A 836 32.22 37.66 11.92
CA SER A 836 33.58 38.19 11.94
C SER A 836 33.96 38.85 10.63
N MET A 837 34.47 38.13 9.63
CA MET A 837 34.80 38.67 8.31
C MET A 837 34.41 37.66 7.24
N CYS A 838 33.97 38.17 6.10
CA CYS A 838 33.87 37.34 4.90
C CYS A 838 35.27 36.94 4.43
N ASP A 839 35.42 35.73 3.91
CA ASP A 839 36.68 35.23 3.40
C ASP A 839 36.77 35.39 1.89
N TRP A 840 37.91 35.90 1.41
CA TRP A 840 38.29 35.74 0.02
C TRP A 840 38.45 34.26 -0.34
N CYS A 841 37.79 33.85 -1.43
CA CYS A 841 37.96 32.54 -2.05
C CYS A 841 38.80 32.64 -3.34
N LEU A 842 39.31 31.50 -3.80
CA LEU A 842 40.16 31.42 -4.99
C LEU A 842 39.36 31.57 -6.30
N ASP A 843 38.07 31.23 -6.27
CA ASP A 843 37.18 31.13 -7.43
C ASP A 843 36.84 32.48 -8.08
N ALA A 844 36.65 32.45 -9.40
CA ALA A 844 35.90 33.48 -10.11
C ALA A 844 34.43 33.41 -9.68
N PHE A 845 33.79 34.56 -9.51
CA PHE A 845 32.37 34.62 -9.22
C PHE A 845 31.57 34.30 -10.49
N LEU A 846 30.81 33.21 -10.43
CA LEU A 846 29.84 32.80 -11.44
C LEU A 846 28.47 32.67 -10.78
N PRO A 847 27.37 33.14 -11.39
CA PRO A 847 26.03 33.04 -10.81
C PRO A 847 25.65 31.59 -10.44
N GLU A 848 25.99 30.63 -11.30
CA GLU A 848 25.67 29.21 -11.13
C GLU A 848 26.68 28.45 -10.23
N GLY A 849 27.70 29.15 -9.71
CA GLY A 849 28.80 28.54 -8.97
C GLY A 849 29.94 28.03 -9.86
N PRO A 850 30.92 27.32 -9.29
CA PRO A 850 32.12 26.93 -10.01
C PRO A 850 31.80 25.82 -11.02
N PRO A 851 32.44 25.78 -12.20
CA PRO A 851 32.13 24.79 -13.22
C PRO A 851 32.56 23.39 -12.74
N THR A 852 31.59 22.52 -12.45
CA THR A 852 31.86 21.16 -11.97
C THR A 852 31.79 20.14 -13.09
N ARG A 853 32.81 19.27 -13.21
CA ARG A 853 32.71 18.06 -14.05
C ARG A 853 32.00 16.98 -13.25
N SER A 854 30.75 16.64 -13.60
CA SER A 854 29.88 15.79 -12.77
C SER A 854 29.61 16.42 -11.39
N ALA A 855 29.16 15.64 -10.39
CA ALA A 855 28.98 16.10 -9.01
C ALA A 855 30.30 16.25 -8.22
N LEU A 856 31.44 16.35 -8.91
CA LEU A 856 32.78 16.47 -8.34
C LEU A 856 33.28 17.91 -8.40
N ALA A 857 33.66 18.47 -7.24
CA ALA A 857 34.37 19.75 -7.17
C ALA A 857 35.89 19.50 -7.30
N THR A 858 36.44 19.64 -8.50
CA THR A 858 37.88 19.44 -8.76
C THR A 858 38.68 20.74 -8.62
N GLU A 859 39.96 20.66 -8.26
CA GLU A 859 40.87 21.82 -8.30
C GLU A 859 41.00 22.47 -9.68
N ALA A 860 40.78 21.67 -10.74
CA ALA A 860 40.82 22.13 -12.13
C ALA A 860 39.66 23.09 -12.50
N SER A 861 38.67 23.28 -11.62
CA SER A 861 37.59 24.25 -11.80
C SER A 861 37.98 25.68 -11.40
N HIS A 862 39.07 25.84 -10.65
CA HIS A 862 39.65 27.15 -10.38
C HIS A 862 40.44 27.57 -11.63
N ARG A 863 39.97 28.58 -12.38
CA ARG A 863 40.79 29.17 -13.47
C ARG A 863 42.06 29.76 -12.84
N SER A 864 43.11 28.96 -12.88
CA SER A 864 44.44 29.25 -12.37
C SER A 864 45.02 30.43 -13.15
N GLU A 865 45.48 31.43 -12.40
CA GLU A 865 46.26 32.61 -12.83
C GLU A 865 45.48 33.76 -13.48
N ALA A 866 44.98 34.64 -12.60
CA ALA A 866 44.74 36.04 -12.92
C ALA A 866 46.06 36.71 -13.36
N VAL A 867 46.15 37.13 -14.61
CA VAL A 867 47.22 37.99 -15.13
C VAL A 867 47.01 39.43 -14.60
N ALA A 868 48.05 40.25 -14.52
CA ALA A 868 47.91 41.66 -14.18
C ALA A 868 46.89 42.34 -15.12
N GLY A 869 45.80 42.88 -14.56
CA GLY A 869 44.67 43.45 -15.31
C GLY A 869 43.40 42.58 -15.34
N ASP A 870 43.38 41.42 -14.68
CA ASP A 870 42.18 40.59 -14.55
C ASP A 870 41.10 41.28 -13.69
N THR A 871 40.01 41.69 -14.33
CA THR A 871 38.82 42.32 -13.71
C THR A 871 37.73 41.31 -13.35
N THR A 872 38.03 40.01 -13.41
CA THR A 872 37.05 38.97 -13.06
C THR A 872 36.75 39.05 -11.57
N TYR A 873 35.47 39.31 -11.23
CA TYR A 873 34.98 39.29 -9.86
C TYR A 873 35.37 37.97 -9.17
N ARG A 874 35.78 38.05 -7.91
CA ARG A 874 36.16 36.92 -7.07
C ARG A 874 35.10 36.65 -6.02
N VAL A 875 34.97 35.38 -5.66
CA VAL A 875 34.02 34.97 -4.64
C VAL A 875 34.52 35.41 -3.26
N SER A 876 33.61 36.00 -2.49
CA SER A 876 33.73 36.15 -1.04
C SER A 876 32.61 35.38 -0.34
N ARG A 877 32.94 34.66 0.74
CA ARG A 877 32.03 33.78 1.47
C ARG A 877 31.87 34.17 2.93
N GLY A 878 30.72 33.84 3.52
CA GLY A 878 30.42 34.07 4.93
C GLY A 878 29.79 35.44 5.18
N GLY A 879 29.68 35.80 6.46
CA GLY A 879 29.23 37.12 6.91
C GLY A 879 30.33 37.86 7.67
N ALA A 880 30.12 39.16 7.81
CA ALA A 880 31.02 40.06 8.53
C ALA A 880 30.36 40.68 9.76
N TRP A 881 31.19 41.32 10.58
CA TRP A 881 30.89 41.92 11.88
C TRP A 881 29.77 42.98 11.89
N TYR A 882 29.34 43.52 10.75
CA TYR A 882 28.19 44.44 10.64
C TYR A 882 27.02 43.88 9.84
N ASN A 883 27.07 42.62 9.42
CA ASN A 883 25.99 42.01 8.66
C ASN A 883 24.80 41.62 9.54
N THR A 884 23.63 41.60 8.93
CA THR A 884 22.41 41.08 9.56
C THR A 884 22.43 39.55 9.57
N PRO A 885 21.61 38.91 10.41
CA PRO A 885 21.58 37.45 10.53
C PRO A 885 21.40 36.72 9.20
N GLN A 886 20.60 37.27 8.28
CA GLN A 886 20.36 36.68 6.95
C GLN A 886 21.67 36.54 6.14
N VAL A 887 22.49 37.59 6.11
CA VAL A 887 23.74 37.63 5.34
C VAL A 887 24.86 36.83 6.02
N MET A 888 24.74 36.57 7.33
CA MET A 888 25.66 35.73 8.10
C MET A 888 25.48 34.21 7.88
N ARG A 889 24.52 33.81 7.04
CA ARG A 889 24.35 32.39 6.68
C ARG A 889 25.51 31.93 5.80
N VAL A 890 25.95 30.69 6.00
CA VAL A 890 27.14 30.14 5.34
C VAL A 890 26.97 29.91 3.83
N SER A 891 25.72 29.91 3.34
CA SER A 891 25.38 29.90 1.91
C SER A 891 25.65 31.24 1.23
N ASN A 892 25.83 32.31 1.98
CA ASN A 892 26.07 33.65 1.45
C ASN A 892 27.34 33.69 0.61
N ARG A 893 27.24 34.29 -0.57
CA ARG A 893 28.35 34.51 -1.50
C ARG A 893 28.18 35.84 -2.21
N ASN A 894 29.28 36.51 -2.47
CA ASN A 894 29.31 37.78 -3.17
C ASN A 894 30.40 37.77 -4.25
N GLY A 895 30.12 38.41 -5.39
CA GLY A 895 31.11 38.73 -6.39
C GLY A 895 31.75 40.08 -6.05
N VAL A 896 33.06 40.10 -5.82
CA VAL A 896 33.78 41.33 -5.47
C VAL A 896 34.98 41.52 -6.40
N ASP A 897 35.20 42.75 -6.86
CA ASP A 897 36.37 43.09 -7.67
C ASP A 897 37.67 42.75 -6.90
N PRO A 898 38.60 41.97 -7.49
CA PRO A 898 39.81 41.52 -6.80
C PRO A 898 40.76 42.65 -6.37
N ALA A 899 40.62 43.86 -6.93
CA ALA A 899 41.39 45.02 -6.54
C ALA A 899 40.78 45.78 -5.35
N PHE A 900 39.50 45.56 -5.05
CA PHE A 900 38.80 46.28 -3.97
C PHE A 900 39.27 45.83 -2.59
N ARG A 901 39.24 46.78 -1.66
CA ARG A 901 39.60 46.62 -0.25
C ARG A 901 38.38 47.00 0.57
N LEU A 902 37.72 45.99 1.15
CA LEU A 902 36.49 46.18 1.90
C LEU A 902 36.74 45.85 3.37
N ASN A 903 36.12 46.62 4.26
CA ASN A 903 36.22 46.47 5.72
C ASN A 903 35.47 45.23 6.27
N ALA A 904 34.72 44.53 5.42
CA ALA A 904 34.06 43.27 5.73
C ALA A 904 34.80 42.03 5.22
N ILE A 905 35.87 42.19 4.42
CA ILE A 905 36.51 41.07 3.74
C ILE A 905 37.94 40.91 4.23
N GLY A 906 38.18 39.74 4.82
CA GLY A 906 39.48 39.21 5.17
C GLY A 906 39.76 37.93 4.38
N PHE A 907 40.50 37.00 4.98
CA PHE A 907 40.73 35.69 4.39
C PHE A 907 41.25 34.69 5.41
N ARG A 908 41.10 33.41 5.08
CA ARG A 908 41.73 32.29 5.77
C ARG A 908 42.51 31.42 4.80
N LEU A 909 43.37 30.57 5.36
CA LEU A 909 44.18 29.65 4.56
C LEU A 909 43.64 28.23 4.61
N ALA A 910 43.72 27.58 3.46
CA ALA A 910 43.47 26.15 3.31
C ALA A 910 44.58 25.51 2.45
N ARG A 911 44.77 24.21 2.58
CA ARG A 911 45.67 23.41 1.74
C ARG A 911 45.05 22.07 1.39
N SER A 912 45.48 21.49 0.28
CA SER A 912 45.12 20.11 -0.05
C SER A 912 45.69 19.16 0.98
N TYR A 913 44.94 18.10 1.28
CA TYR A 913 45.44 16.95 2.00
C TYR A 913 45.27 15.73 1.09
N PRO A 914 46.35 14.95 0.85
CA PRO A 914 46.32 13.82 -0.07
C PRO A 914 45.33 12.73 0.34
#